data_AF-A0A3N4LJN8-F1
#
_entry.id   AF-A0A3N4LJN8-F1
#
_cell.length_a   1.000
_cell.length_b   1.000
_cell.length_c   1.000
_cell.angle_alpha   90.00
_cell.angle_beta   90.00
_cell.angle_gamma   90.00
#
_symmetry.space_group_name_H-M   'P 1'
#
loop_
_entity.id
_entity.type
_entity.pdbx_description
1 polymer ?
#
loop_
_entity_poly.entity_id
_entity_poly.type
_entity_poly.pdbx_seq_one_letter_code
_entity_poly.pdbx_strand_id
1 'polypeptide(L)'
;MEIFLTNLPPKCNEPRLKNVLRAPLKELGIRAFDVHVFRKGGIGTLTVSEEEFGLKILTKYGSSPNFRMRNRVPNNAIRVSGKPIVFSPSRNTPDKHSIKALRESHRKIIQEEARQDTLQDASDERMKKFDVQGVECGLWQMWEDKIPVFNSYYKLEKDGQIVFGRDGVRVMIYETPEPDDLEPQKSYMILIPYFTMEAITVGTYGLPQVTFTLSMAPRFYSIESGGLLGALSLVGGPQLQESRTRKSSIDAYHSVFAAFCFVYRFPLRSAQAMYDLQSLGKHKGVPPIESINTSYSSGFENFLKSFMKLLSEVPSFPFPVAFQLTALFANGTMPPDILYALLPNIKMLMSRDESVEKKNTASILQQFTRELPYQNPVDRQTAFSEKRLQSDLRECENRFKRQEAVRRKDHRLPLRNAREEDGKLAFVHHAVITPAGCYFDGPKPETQNRVLRKYADKQGHFLRVTFAEEDGDTLTYERDVDQKLIYCRFKEYMITTIDGQGGKLLIGGRVFSFLGFSGASLRNHTCWFMAPFEHEGEYIDAPALIAKLGDFSHITTPGKCAARIGQAFSNTYKSVEVPQASEKRIDDVERNARCFSDGCGTISIEMIDRIWQNDRSIARGLAFVFQIRFAGAKGVVSLDTTLQGDVLCLRPSMVKFEGSDSRHIEICSSAQKPLPMFLNRPLIKILEDLGVDDRTFLALQADEVKKLRDASHTPALAANFMERRSIGIKSLKLPWLIKALYNLGLSFQGDAFLGQAFELALLTALRDIKYRARIQIPKGFTVMGIMDEYGVLEEGEVFCHIDDDGKRSILTGEIVITRAPAMHPGDVQVCRAVMVPDGCPLYGLRNCVVFSQKGDRDLPSQLSGGDLDGDLYNLIFDARFRPKRIYTAADYPRVKGKELGRPVNTEDMVDFLIDFMQNDRLGLISTRHLIIADQQKEGTLHPDCIKLAQMHSTAVDFPKTGVKVEMAQLPKCGRTRPDFMAPGPHLLIEKVTEYSEERDPRDDENNDDEYGNAPTRYYESEKILGKLYRTIDERKFKSEIKEESSQKLNLILDVWDYIVGFVRNEENPINLPWQEYAEFAENLKMEYEDDVQAMMRDYSVTPTAEPLKEVEVFIGCIVGKGKQNRREKDNSVQMKEGFDRVVDKVFDCIRGSTDESSIGGPWEALARGTACLWTCVNPRQSVSRIRGEEALQSFGWIAASATLQEVNTIQKRRKQAMPERRGNRNGPASGRRLGALRS
;
A
#
# COMPACT_ATOMS: atom_id res chain seq x y z
N MET A 1 23.23 -29.43 18.58
CA MET A 1 24.17 -29.27 19.72
C MET A 1 24.80 -27.88 19.67
N GLU A 2 25.10 -27.27 20.81
CA GLU A 2 25.92 -26.04 20.88
C GLU A 2 27.36 -26.42 21.27
N ILE A 3 28.33 -25.83 20.58
CA ILE A 3 29.76 -26.02 20.78
C ILE A 3 30.36 -24.68 21.20
N PHE A 4 31.14 -24.69 22.27
CA PHE A 4 31.83 -23.52 22.76
C PHE A 4 33.17 -23.34 22.04
N LEU A 5 33.37 -22.16 21.47
CA LEU A 5 34.55 -21.76 20.72
C LEU A 5 35.42 -20.85 21.59
N THR A 6 36.70 -21.18 21.73
CA THR A 6 37.68 -20.35 22.44
C THR A 6 38.89 -20.05 21.56
N ASN A 7 39.71 -19.07 21.97
CA ASN A 7 40.86 -18.57 21.21
C ASN A 7 40.48 -17.87 19.89
N LEU A 8 39.29 -17.29 19.82
CA LEU A 8 38.89 -16.46 18.68
C LEU A 8 39.76 -15.18 18.64
N PRO A 9 40.21 -14.72 17.46
CA PRO A 9 40.93 -13.46 17.35
C PRO A 9 40.10 -12.28 17.89
N PRO A 10 40.73 -11.25 18.50
CA PRO A 10 40.01 -10.06 19.00
C PRO A 10 39.17 -9.34 17.93
N LYS A 11 39.56 -9.45 16.65
CA LYS A 11 38.87 -8.84 15.49
C LYS A 11 37.91 -9.81 14.77
N CYS A 12 37.51 -10.92 15.41
CA CYS A 12 36.63 -11.92 14.78
C CYS A 12 35.16 -11.54 14.97
N ASN A 13 34.42 -11.31 13.88
CA ASN A 13 32.97 -11.11 13.89
C ASN A 13 32.23 -12.37 13.40
N GLU A 14 30.91 -12.43 13.61
CA GLU A 14 30.06 -13.56 13.19
C GLU A 14 30.20 -13.89 11.69
N PRO A 15 30.14 -12.90 10.75
CA PRO A 15 30.35 -13.12 9.31
C PRO A 15 31.65 -13.85 8.97
N ARG A 16 32.75 -13.33 9.51
CA ARG A 16 34.10 -13.85 9.25
C ARG A 16 34.26 -15.26 9.80
N LEU A 17 33.73 -15.51 11.00
CA LEU A 17 33.76 -16.82 11.61
C LEU A 17 32.94 -17.84 10.81
N LYS A 18 31.74 -17.45 10.37
CA LYS A 18 30.85 -18.28 9.56
C LYS A 18 31.52 -18.67 8.24
N ASN A 19 32.15 -17.73 7.54
CA ASN A 19 32.87 -17.99 6.29
C ASN A 19 34.04 -18.96 6.48
N VAL A 20 34.84 -18.81 7.54
CA VAL A 20 35.97 -19.72 7.81
C VAL A 20 35.50 -21.14 8.14
N LEU A 21 34.36 -21.29 8.83
CA LEU A 21 33.84 -22.60 9.22
C LEU A 21 33.10 -23.32 8.07
N ARG A 22 32.68 -22.59 7.03
CA ARG A 22 31.79 -23.10 5.99
C ARG A 22 32.32 -24.33 5.24
N ALA A 23 33.52 -24.24 4.67
CA ALA A 23 34.12 -25.37 3.96
C ALA A 23 34.46 -26.56 4.88
N PRO A 24 35.13 -26.37 6.03
CA PRO A 24 35.42 -27.46 6.98
C PRO A 24 34.17 -28.19 7.50
N LEU A 25 33.06 -27.48 7.67
CA LEU A 25 31.78 -28.05 8.11
C LEU A 25 31.03 -28.72 6.94
N LYS A 26 31.13 -28.18 5.71
CA LYS A 26 30.57 -28.81 4.50
C LYS A 26 31.16 -30.20 4.28
N GLU A 27 32.46 -30.38 4.49
CA GLU A 27 33.13 -31.71 4.45
C GLU A 27 32.55 -32.72 5.46
N LEU A 28 32.04 -32.24 6.60
CA LEU A 28 31.40 -33.07 7.63
C LEU A 28 29.92 -33.35 7.34
N GLY A 29 29.42 -32.94 6.18
CA GLY A 29 28.01 -33.03 5.81
C GLY A 29 27.13 -31.93 6.43
N ILE A 30 27.72 -30.91 7.06
CA ILE A 30 26.97 -29.85 7.75
C ILE A 30 26.77 -28.68 6.78
N ARG A 31 25.53 -28.51 6.31
CA ARG A 31 25.16 -27.44 5.35
C ARG A 31 24.63 -26.17 6.02
N ALA A 32 23.99 -26.28 7.18
CA ALA A 32 23.48 -25.15 7.95
C ALA A 32 24.00 -25.19 9.39
N PHE A 33 24.44 -24.03 9.89
CA PHE A 33 24.95 -23.85 11.25
C PHE A 33 24.85 -22.38 11.69
N ASP A 34 24.83 -22.13 12.99
CA ASP A 34 24.80 -20.79 13.56
C ASP A 34 26.08 -20.49 14.33
N VAL A 35 26.52 -19.23 14.33
CA VAL A 35 27.64 -18.78 15.14
C VAL A 35 27.29 -17.51 15.89
N HIS A 36 27.70 -17.45 17.16
CA HIS A 36 27.58 -16.25 17.96
C HIS A 36 28.94 -15.88 18.55
N VAL A 37 29.34 -14.61 18.44
CA VAL A 37 30.58 -14.10 19.05
C VAL A 37 30.23 -13.19 20.22
N PHE A 38 30.76 -13.48 21.41
CA PHE A 38 30.44 -12.71 22.60
C PHE A 38 31.21 -11.37 22.65
N ARG A 39 30.55 -10.34 23.22
CA ARG A 39 31.01 -8.93 23.25
C ARG A 39 32.40 -8.67 23.84
N LYS A 40 32.97 -9.58 24.64
CA LYS A 40 34.32 -9.41 25.23
C LYS A 40 35.45 -9.95 24.34
N GLY A 41 35.14 -10.46 23.14
CA GLY A 41 36.10 -11.08 22.23
C GLY A 41 36.68 -12.40 22.79
N GLY A 42 37.36 -13.18 21.95
CA GLY A 42 38.08 -14.39 22.40
C GLY A 42 37.25 -15.67 22.54
N ILE A 43 35.92 -15.56 22.66
CA ILE A 43 34.99 -16.68 22.83
C ILE A 43 33.72 -16.54 21.99
N GLY A 44 33.13 -17.65 21.61
CA GLY A 44 31.89 -17.71 20.84
C GLY A 44 31.18 -19.06 20.96
N THR A 45 30.06 -19.22 20.29
CA THR A 45 29.35 -20.49 20.16
C THR A 45 29.12 -20.85 18.71
N LEU A 46 29.07 -22.15 18.43
CA LEU A 46 28.66 -22.76 17.17
C LEU A 46 27.48 -23.69 17.45
N THR A 47 26.33 -23.44 16.83
CA THR A 47 25.15 -24.28 16.97
C THR A 47 24.90 -25.07 15.69
N VAL A 48 24.72 -26.38 15.82
CA VAL A 48 24.42 -27.30 14.72
C VAL A 48 23.09 -28.03 14.96
N SER A 49 22.46 -28.47 13.87
CA SER A 49 21.13 -29.07 13.86
C SER A 49 21.03 -30.40 14.63
N GLU A 50 22.08 -31.23 14.60
CA GLU A 50 22.10 -32.55 15.24
C GLU A 50 23.24 -32.70 16.23
N GLU A 51 23.08 -33.60 17.19
CA GLU A 51 24.14 -33.96 18.13
C GLU A 51 25.27 -34.74 17.45
N GLU A 52 24.94 -35.61 16.50
CA GLU A 52 25.93 -36.35 15.70
C GLU A 52 26.91 -35.42 14.97
N PHE A 53 26.40 -34.33 14.38
CA PHE A 53 27.24 -33.30 13.77
C PHE A 53 28.15 -32.62 14.78
N GLY A 54 27.64 -32.36 15.98
CA GLY A 54 28.43 -31.77 17.06
C GLY A 54 29.56 -32.69 17.51
N LEU A 55 29.28 -33.99 17.66
CA LEU A 55 30.26 -35.01 17.99
C LEU A 55 31.31 -35.19 16.88
N LYS A 56 30.91 -35.12 15.60
CA LYS A 56 31.84 -35.13 14.45
C LYS A 56 32.81 -33.95 14.49
N ILE A 57 32.31 -32.74 14.80
CA ILE A 57 33.15 -31.54 14.97
C ILE A 57 34.12 -31.73 16.13
N LEU A 58 33.65 -32.19 17.29
CA LEU A 58 34.50 -32.39 18.47
C LEU A 58 35.53 -33.51 18.26
N THR A 59 35.21 -34.55 17.47
CA THR A 59 36.15 -35.63 17.15
C THR A 59 37.24 -35.17 16.18
N LYS A 60 36.88 -34.39 15.14
CA LYS A 60 37.84 -33.94 14.11
C LYS A 60 38.63 -32.70 14.53
N TYR A 61 38.00 -31.78 15.28
CA TYR A 61 38.54 -30.45 15.61
C TYR A 61 38.57 -30.12 17.11
N GLY A 62 38.00 -30.97 17.98
CA GLY A 62 37.94 -30.73 19.42
C GLY A 62 39.24 -31.01 20.16
N SER A 63 39.32 -30.52 21.40
CA SER A 63 40.44 -30.77 22.30
C SER A 63 40.16 -31.97 23.21
N SER A 64 41.13 -32.86 23.41
CA SER A 64 40.97 -34.06 24.26
C SER A 64 40.64 -33.69 25.72
N PRO A 65 39.71 -34.40 26.39
CA PRO A 65 39.25 -34.06 27.75
C PRO A 65 40.26 -34.35 28.87
N ASN A 66 41.45 -34.88 28.58
CA ASN A 66 42.47 -35.14 29.60
C ASN A 66 43.12 -33.85 30.10
N PHE A 67 42.68 -33.42 31.28
CA PHE A 67 42.98 -32.18 32.02
C PHE A 67 44.46 -31.85 32.31
N ARG A 68 45.45 -32.50 31.69
CA ARG A 68 46.89 -32.35 32.00
C ARG A 68 47.82 -31.92 30.85
N MET A 69 47.33 -31.74 29.61
CA MET A 69 48.16 -31.18 28.53
C MET A 69 47.45 -30.06 27.77
N ARG A 70 47.63 -28.81 28.23
CA ARG A 70 46.90 -27.64 27.72
C ARG A 70 47.33 -27.09 26.35
N ASN A 71 48.36 -27.65 25.69
CA ASN A 71 49.02 -26.98 24.55
C ASN A 71 49.18 -27.79 23.25
N ARG A 72 48.57 -28.97 23.07
CA ARG A 72 48.57 -29.62 21.74
C ARG A 72 47.36 -29.18 20.93
N VAL A 73 47.61 -28.22 20.03
CA VAL A 73 46.70 -27.86 18.93
C VAL A 73 46.57 -29.09 18.01
N PRO A 74 45.36 -29.57 17.67
CA PRO A 74 45.18 -30.64 16.69
C PRO A 74 45.86 -30.29 15.36
N ASN A 75 46.48 -31.27 14.67
CA ASN A 75 47.10 -31.03 13.35
C ASN A 75 46.11 -30.45 12.31
N ASN A 76 44.81 -30.69 12.51
CA ASN A 76 43.74 -30.25 11.61
C ASN A 76 42.98 -29.01 12.15
N ALA A 77 43.58 -28.21 13.04
CA ALA A 77 42.90 -27.09 13.68
C ALA A 77 42.47 -26.00 12.66
N ILE A 78 41.19 -25.61 12.72
CA ILE A 78 40.66 -24.51 11.92
C ILE A 78 41.23 -23.19 12.46
N ARG A 79 41.82 -22.38 11.57
CA ARG A 79 42.46 -21.11 11.95
C ARG A 79 41.67 -19.91 11.46
N VAL A 80 41.47 -18.92 12.33
CA VAL A 80 40.97 -17.58 11.95
C VAL A 80 42.11 -16.60 12.15
N SER A 81 42.51 -15.89 11.09
CA SER A 81 43.63 -14.94 11.14
C SER A 81 44.92 -15.54 11.73
N GLY A 82 45.23 -16.79 11.35
CA GLY A 82 46.43 -17.51 11.81
C GLY A 82 46.32 -18.16 13.20
N LYS A 83 45.33 -17.80 14.04
CA LYS A 83 45.11 -18.41 15.37
C LYS A 83 44.20 -19.63 15.29
N PRO A 84 44.56 -20.77 15.91
CA PRO A 84 43.73 -21.98 15.93
C PRO A 84 42.52 -21.81 16.87
N ILE A 85 41.32 -22.09 16.37
CA ILE A 85 40.09 -22.12 17.17
C ILE A 85 40.05 -23.43 17.97
N VAL A 86 39.64 -23.32 19.23
CA VAL A 86 39.46 -24.46 20.12
C VAL A 86 37.98 -24.76 20.29
N PHE A 87 37.57 -25.97 19.90
CA PHE A 87 36.19 -26.46 20.00
C PHE A 87 36.03 -27.31 21.27
N SER A 88 35.02 -26.99 22.08
CA SER A 88 34.71 -27.71 23.32
C SER A 88 33.20 -27.87 23.52
N PRO A 89 32.72 -28.90 24.23
CA PRO A 89 31.29 -29.06 24.50
C PRO A 89 30.73 -27.83 25.25
N SER A 90 29.62 -27.25 24.76
CA SER A 90 28.92 -26.20 25.51
C SER A 90 28.20 -26.81 26.72
N ARG A 91 28.11 -26.04 27.81
CA ARG A 91 27.28 -26.37 28.98
C ARG A 91 25.84 -25.86 28.86
N ASN A 92 25.57 -25.03 27.85
CA ASN A 92 24.24 -24.47 27.61
C ASN A 92 23.46 -25.37 26.65
N THR A 93 22.17 -25.50 26.88
CA THR A 93 21.26 -26.09 25.92
C THR A 93 20.90 -25.03 24.86
N PRO A 94 21.19 -25.27 23.56
CA PRO A 94 20.80 -24.34 22.51
C PRO A 94 19.28 -24.16 22.44
N ASP A 95 18.86 -22.98 21.98
CA ASP A 95 17.46 -22.68 21.76
C ASP A 95 16.81 -23.71 20.81
N LYS A 96 15.68 -24.26 21.23
CA LYS A 96 15.01 -25.37 20.52
C LYS A 96 14.54 -24.93 19.13
N HIS A 97 14.06 -23.70 19.00
CA HIS A 97 13.54 -23.16 17.75
C HIS A 97 14.67 -22.87 16.75
N SER A 98 15.82 -22.43 17.25
CA SER A 98 17.05 -22.29 16.48
C SER A 98 17.54 -23.63 15.92
N ILE A 99 17.47 -24.72 16.70
CA ILE A 99 17.80 -26.06 16.20
C ILE A 99 16.80 -26.50 15.12
N LYS A 100 15.49 -26.29 15.33
CA LYS A 100 14.46 -26.61 14.32
C LYS A 100 14.68 -25.84 13.02
N ALA A 101 14.99 -24.55 13.10
CA ALA A 101 15.31 -23.73 11.94
C ALA A 101 16.55 -24.26 11.20
N LEU A 102 17.62 -24.59 11.93
CA LEU A 102 18.84 -25.15 11.33
C LEU A 102 18.59 -26.50 10.64
N ARG A 103 17.76 -27.37 11.21
CA ARG A 103 17.36 -28.63 10.55
C ARG A 103 16.65 -28.37 9.23
N GLU A 104 15.73 -27.40 9.23
CA GLU A 104 14.97 -27.05 8.03
C GLU A 104 15.85 -26.45 6.94
N SER A 105 16.70 -25.48 7.29
CA SER A 105 17.66 -24.90 6.36
C SER A 105 18.61 -25.94 5.80
N HIS A 106 19.11 -26.86 6.63
CA HIS A 106 19.96 -27.96 6.19
C HIS A 106 19.24 -28.82 5.14
N ARG A 107 17.98 -29.19 5.39
CA ARG A 107 17.15 -29.99 4.46
C ARG A 107 16.87 -29.25 3.15
N LYS A 108 16.53 -27.96 3.21
CA LYS A 108 16.31 -27.11 2.03
C LYS A 108 17.57 -27.03 1.17
N ILE A 109 18.73 -26.76 1.77
CA ILE A 109 20.00 -26.69 1.04
C ILE A 109 20.30 -28.03 0.35
N ILE A 110 20.10 -29.17 1.01
CA ILE A 110 20.30 -30.49 0.37
C ILE A 110 19.33 -30.71 -0.80
N GLN A 111 18.05 -30.38 -0.63
CA GLN A 111 17.06 -30.50 -1.72
C GLN A 111 17.39 -29.59 -2.90
N GLU A 112 18.01 -28.44 -2.63
CA GLU A 112 18.48 -27.50 -3.65
C GLU A 112 19.75 -27.98 -4.35
N GLU A 113 20.76 -28.44 -3.60
CA GLU A 113 21.97 -29.07 -4.15
C GLU A 113 21.58 -30.25 -5.06
N ALA A 114 20.64 -31.11 -4.61
CA ALA A 114 20.14 -32.24 -5.40
C ALA A 114 19.31 -31.83 -6.64
N ARG A 115 18.71 -30.63 -6.65
CA ARG A 115 18.01 -30.08 -7.83
C ARG A 115 18.97 -29.39 -8.79
N GLN A 116 20.07 -28.84 -8.29
CA GLN A 116 21.11 -28.18 -9.07
C GLN A 116 22.03 -29.19 -9.77
N ASP A 117 22.18 -30.41 -9.25
CA ASP A 117 22.88 -31.50 -9.96
C ASP A 117 22.26 -31.88 -11.33
N THR A 118 21.06 -31.38 -11.67
CA THR A 118 20.41 -31.53 -13.00
C THR A 118 20.58 -30.31 -13.92
N LEU A 119 21.20 -29.23 -13.45
CA LEU A 119 21.46 -27.99 -14.20
C LEU A 119 22.90 -27.55 -13.88
N GLN A 120 23.86 -27.91 -14.74
CA GLN A 120 25.28 -27.62 -14.57
C GLN A 120 25.54 -26.17 -14.10
N ASP A 121 26.21 -26.09 -12.96
CA ASP A 121 26.99 -25.01 -12.35
C ASP A 121 26.77 -23.56 -12.83
N ALA A 122 26.21 -22.76 -11.93
CA ALA A 122 26.60 -21.36 -11.76
C ALA A 122 26.87 -21.13 -10.26
N SER A 123 28.02 -21.62 -9.78
CA SER A 123 28.50 -21.38 -8.42
C SER A 123 28.72 -19.88 -8.16
N ASP A 124 28.26 -19.39 -7.00
CA ASP A 124 28.85 -18.41 -6.05
C ASP A 124 29.84 -17.29 -6.51
N GLU A 125 29.89 -16.89 -7.78
CA GLU A 125 30.74 -15.80 -8.31
C GLU A 125 30.08 -14.41 -8.26
N ARG A 126 28.96 -14.25 -7.55
CA ARG A 126 28.14 -13.02 -7.63
C ARG A 126 28.75 -11.79 -6.95
N MET A 127 29.61 -11.95 -5.95
CA MET A 127 30.24 -10.81 -5.26
C MET A 127 31.61 -10.47 -5.88
N LYS A 128 31.61 -9.76 -7.00
CA LYS A 128 32.81 -9.09 -7.51
C LYS A 128 32.93 -7.69 -6.93
N LYS A 129 34.14 -7.35 -6.48
CA LYS A 129 34.50 -6.04 -5.93
C LYS A 129 35.33 -5.29 -6.96
N PHE A 130 35.07 -4.00 -7.11
CA PHE A 130 35.75 -3.17 -8.08
C PHE A 130 36.22 -1.88 -7.41
N ASP A 131 37.52 -1.58 -7.54
CA ASP A 131 38.09 -0.37 -6.96
C ASP A 131 37.81 0.84 -7.85
N VAL A 132 37.39 1.94 -7.22
CA VAL A 132 37.04 3.20 -7.87
C VAL A 132 37.88 4.35 -7.36
N GLN A 133 38.05 5.38 -8.18
CA GLN A 133 38.87 6.56 -7.90
C GLN A 133 38.04 7.83 -7.61
N GLY A 134 36.71 7.68 -7.49
CA GLY A 134 35.84 8.78 -7.17
C GLY A 134 34.38 8.50 -7.51
N VAL A 135 33.57 9.54 -7.34
CA VAL A 135 32.16 9.58 -7.73
C VAL A 135 31.87 10.89 -8.45
N GLU A 136 31.10 10.78 -9.53
CA GLU A 136 30.57 11.90 -10.28
C GLU A 136 29.04 11.79 -10.32
N CYS A 137 28.36 12.92 -10.19
CA CYS A 137 26.91 13.02 -10.28
C CYS A 137 26.53 14.06 -11.34
N GLY A 138 25.57 13.73 -12.19
CA GLY A 138 25.22 14.56 -13.34
C GLY A 138 23.96 14.10 -14.05
N LEU A 139 23.84 14.50 -15.31
CA LEU A 139 22.73 14.14 -16.20
C LEU A 139 23.27 13.74 -17.59
N TRP A 140 22.47 12.97 -18.32
CA TRP A 140 22.73 12.73 -19.74
C TRP A 140 22.30 13.95 -20.56
N GLN A 141 23.05 14.22 -21.61
CA GLN A 141 22.65 15.13 -22.68
C GLN A 141 22.78 14.39 -24.00
N MET A 142 21.64 14.25 -24.68
CA MET A 142 21.47 13.39 -25.85
C MET A 142 20.96 14.25 -27.00
N TRP A 143 21.65 14.24 -28.14
CA TRP A 143 21.18 14.87 -29.38
C TRP A 143 21.04 13.81 -30.47
N GLU A 144 20.05 13.98 -31.36
CA GLU A 144 19.59 12.96 -32.33
C GLU A 144 20.69 12.35 -33.23
N ASP A 145 21.86 12.97 -33.35
CA ASP A 145 22.98 12.50 -34.19
C ASP A 145 24.35 12.46 -33.47
N LYS A 146 24.39 12.53 -32.13
CA LYS A 146 25.65 12.60 -31.37
C LYS A 146 25.79 11.48 -30.34
N ILE A 147 27.05 11.21 -29.98
CA ILE A 147 27.41 10.32 -28.89
C ILE A 147 26.80 10.88 -27.58
N PRO A 148 26.19 10.05 -26.71
CA PRO A 148 25.72 10.46 -25.39
C PRO A 148 26.76 11.28 -24.64
N VAL A 149 26.38 12.43 -24.09
CA VAL A 149 27.28 13.27 -23.28
C VAL A 149 26.87 13.17 -21.83
N PHE A 150 27.79 12.75 -20.97
CA PHE A 150 27.62 12.86 -19.53
C PHE A 150 28.04 14.27 -19.08
N ASN A 151 27.08 15.06 -18.62
CA ASN A 151 27.33 16.36 -18.02
C ASN A 151 27.52 16.20 -16.52
N SER A 152 28.76 16.28 -16.07
CA SER A 152 29.12 16.24 -14.65
C SER A 152 28.82 17.58 -13.99
N TYR A 153 28.07 17.54 -12.88
CA TYR A 153 27.77 18.70 -12.04
C TYR A 153 28.43 18.62 -10.67
N TYR A 154 28.72 17.42 -10.20
CA TYR A 154 29.44 17.16 -8.97
C TYR A 154 30.51 16.10 -9.19
N LYS A 155 31.68 16.30 -8.59
CA LYS A 155 32.80 15.37 -8.64
C LYS A 155 33.50 15.32 -7.30
N LEU A 156 33.76 14.10 -6.82
CA LEU A 156 34.56 13.82 -5.64
C LEU A 156 35.63 12.79 -5.98
N GLU A 157 36.89 13.19 -5.95
CA GLU A 157 38.05 12.35 -6.24
C GLU A 157 38.58 11.72 -4.95
N LYS A 158 37.93 10.65 -4.51
CA LYS A 158 38.34 9.84 -3.36
C LYS A 158 38.31 8.37 -3.72
N ASP A 159 39.31 7.62 -3.23
CA ASP A 159 39.37 6.18 -3.43
C ASP A 159 38.16 5.50 -2.77
N GLY A 160 37.68 4.44 -3.42
CA GLY A 160 36.50 3.72 -2.97
C GLY A 160 36.42 2.31 -3.55
N GLN A 161 35.33 1.62 -3.20
CA GLN A 161 35.05 0.28 -3.68
C GLN A 161 33.56 0.10 -3.98
N ILE A 162 33.27 -0.47 -5.15
CA ILE A 162 31.94 -0.92 -5.56
C ILE A 162 31.82 -2.42 -5.28
N VAL A 163 30.70 -2.82 -4.71
CA VAL A 163 30.33 -4.21 -4.47
C VAL A 163 28.95 -4.46 -5.08
N PHE A 164 28.87 -5.39 -6.02
CA PHE A 164 27.60 -5.87 -6.55
C PHE A 164 27.03 -6.90 -5.60
N GLY A 165 25.89 -6.55 -4.99
CA GLY A 165 25.09 -7.42 -4.14
C GLY A 165 24.05 -8.18 -4.94
N ARG A 166 23.13 -8.83 -4.23
CA ARG A 166 22.00 -9.55 -4.83
C ARG A 166 20.86 -8.64 -5.25
N ASP A 167 20.64 -7.54 -4.51
CA ASP A 167 19.46 -6.67 -4.68
C ASP A 167 19.82 -5.23 -5.06
N GLY A 168 21.13 -4.95 -5.14
CA GLY A 168 21.64 -3.63 -5.45
C GLY A 168 23.16 -3.59 -5.46
N VAL A 169 23.65 -2.37 -5.59
CA VAL A 169 25.07 -2.02 -5.58
C VAL A 169 25.37 -1.16 -4.37
N ARG A 170 26.43 -1.52 -3.66
CA ARG A 170 26.99 -0.72 -2.56
C ARG A 170 28.29 -0.09 -3.02
N VAL A 171 28.41 1.22 -2.82
CA VAL A 171 29.65 1.96 -3.06
C VAL A 171 30.16 2.54 -1.75
N MET A 172 31.40 2.23 -1.41
CA MET A 172 32.13 2.79 -0.27
C MET A 172 33.11 3.84 -0.79
N ILE A 173 33.12 5.02 -0.20
CA ILE A 173 34.10 6.09 -0.48
C ILE A 173 34.86 6.37 0.81
N TYR A 174 36.19 6.28 0.75
CA TYR A 174 37.05 6.41 1.92
C TYR A 174 37.58 7.84 2.04
N GLU A 175 37.51 8.41 3.24
CA GLU A 175 38.20 9.66 3.53
C GLU A 175 39.65 9.37 3.91
N THR A 176 40.59 10.09 3.28
CA THR A 176 42.00 10.08 3.65
C THR A 176 42.18 10.86 4.95
N PRO A 177 42.80 10.29 5.99
CA PRO A 177 43.10 11.05 7.20
C PRO A 177 44.15 12.14 6.89
N GLU A 178 43.91 13.37 7.33
CA GLU A 178 44.96 14.39 7.34
C GLU A 178 46.03 14.03 8.39
N PRO A 179 47.33 14.30 8.14
CA PRO A 179 48.42 13.84 9.01
C PRO A 179 48.35 14.31 10.46
N ASP A 180 47.62 15.41 10.75
CA ASP A 180 47.53 16.06 12.06
C ASP A 180 46.16 15.89 12.76
N ASP A 181 45.19 15.22 12.13
CA ASP A 181 43.84 15.08 12.68
C ASP A 181 43.70 13.85 13.61
N LEU A 182 43.39 14.11 14.87
CA LEU A 182 42.99 13.09 15.87
C LEU A 182 41.54 12.60 15.66
N GLU A 183 40.84 13.04 14.61
CA GLU A 183 39.44 12.72 14.33
C GLU A 183 39.22 11.27 13.84
N PRO A 184 38.06 10.65 14.15
CA PRO A 184 37.69 9.34 13.63
C PRO A 184 37.64 9.29 12.10
N GLN A 185 38.12 8.19 11.51
CA GLN A 185 38.07 7.98 10.06
C GLN A 185 36.60 7.89 9.61
N LYS A 186 36.18 8.89 8.84
CA LYS A 186 34.84 8.96 8.23
C LYS A 186 34.89 8.27 6.87
N SER A 187 33.83 7.55 6.53
CA SER A 187 33.63 6.99 5.20
C SER A 187 32.17 7.15 4.79
N TYR A 188 31.94 7.20 3.48
CA TYR A 188 30.60 7.39 2.92
C TYR A 188 30.16 6.12 2.22
N MET A 189 28.90 5.75 2.41
CA MET A 189 28.27 4.61 1.76
C MET A 189 27.09 5.08 0.92
N ILE A 190 27.11 4.72 -0.36
CA ILE A 190 26.02 4.90 -1.31
C ILE A 190 25.41 3.54 -1.60
N LEU A 191 24.10 3.42 -1.40
CA LEU A 191 23.34 2.19 -1.67
C LEU A 191 22.36 2.44 -2.81
N ILE A 192 22.45 1.62 -3.86
CA ILE A 192 21.68 1.75 -5.10
C ILE A 192 20.94 0.43 -5.36
N PRO A 193 19.64 0.33 -5.06
CA PRO A 193 18.87 -0.88 -5.34
C PRO A 193 18.70 -1.15 -6.85
N TYR A 194 18.73 -2.40 -7.29
CA TYR A 194 18.61 -2.76 -8.71
C TYR A 194 17.29 -2.29 -9.33
N PHE A 195 16.18 -2.31 -8.58
CA PHE A 195 14.88 -1.85 -9.09
C PHE A 195 14.84 -0.35 -9.42
N THR A 196 15.83 0.43 -8.98
CA THR A 196 15.96 1.86 -9.30
C THR A 196 16.79 2.12 -10.56
N MET A 197 17.46 1.10 -11.11
CA MET A 197 18.39 1.24 -12.23
C MET A 197 17.67 1.09 -13.57
N GLU A 198 17.65 2.17 -14.35
CA GLU A 198 17.12 2.21 -15.72
C GLU A 198 18.16 1.71 -16.73
N ALA A 199 19.44 1.97 -16.48
CA ALA A 199 20.54 1.45 -17.28
C ALA A 199 21.85 1.40 -16.49
N ILE A 200 22.65 0.36 -16.73
CA ILE A 200 24.04 0.27 -16.28
C ILE A 200 24.94 0.27 -17.51
N THR A 201 25.84 1.24 -17.60
CA THR A 201 26.74 1.38 -18.74
C THR A 201 28.20 1.39 -18.33
N VAL A 202 29.06 0.80 -19.15
CA VAL A 202 30.52 0.86 -18.99
C VAL A 202 31.16 1.66 -20.12
N GLY A 203 32.25 2.36 -19.80
CA GLY A 203 32.99 3.21 -20.73
C GLY A 203 33.86 2.43 -21.73
N THR A 204 34.85 3.12 -22.29
CA THR A 204 35.83 2.56 -23.24
C THR A 204 37.17 2.31 -22.57
N TYR A 205 38.08 1.56 -23.22
CA TYR A 205 39.40 1.23 -22.66
C TYR A 205 40.24 2.45 -22.23
N GLY A 206 40.04 3.60 -22.90
CA GLY A 206 40.71 4.86 -22.54
C GLY A 206 40.08 5.63 -21.37
N LEU A 207 38.85 5.27 -20.97
CA LEU A 207 38.09 5.89 -19.87
C LEU A 207 37.36 4.81 -19.08
N PRO A 208 38.08 4.02 -18.26
CA PRO A 208 37.49 2.93 -17.50
C PRO A 208 36.53 3.46 -16.45
N GLN A 209 35.25 3.12 -16.58
CA GLN A 209 34.19 3.60 -15.68
C GLN A 209 32.95 2.72 -15.74
N VAL A 210 32.13 2.86 -14.71
CA VAL A 210 30.74 2.38 -14.69
C VAL A 210 29.81 3.54 -14.36
N THR A 211 28.69 3.62 -15.07
CA THR A 211 27.67 4.66 -14.89
C THR A 211 26.32 4.01 -14.64
N PHE A 212 25.68 4.41 -13.55
CA PHE A 212 24.34 4.00 -13.18
C PHE A 212 23.37 5.14 -13.50
N THR A 213 22.35 4.82 -14.28
CA THR A 213 21.26 5.73 -14.63
C THR A 213 20.05 5.31 -13.81
N LEU A 214 19.57 6.17 -12.91
CA LEU A 214 18.60 5.84 -11.87
C LEU A 214 17.28 6.60 -12.02
N SER A 215 16.17 6.00 -11.62
CA SER A 215 14.86 6.65 -11.56
C SER A 215 14.64 7.54 -10.33
N MET A 216 15.53 7.44 -9.33
CA MET A 216 15.46 8.19 -8.07
C MET A 216 16.84 8.34 -7.41
N ALA A 217 16.94 9.14 -6.36
CA ALA A 217 18.18 9.33 -5.62
C ALA A 217 18.63 8.04 -4.87
N PRO A 218 19.94 7.75 -4.81
CA PRO A 218 20.48 6.70 -3.94
C PRO A 218 20.27 6.97 -2.44
N ARG A 219 20.47 5.92 -1.62
CA ARG A 219 20.57 6.11 -0.16
C ARG A 219 22.01 6.39 0.25
N PHE A 220 22.21 7.49 0.97
CA PHE A 220 23.50 7.93 1.50
C PHE A 220 23.61 7.69 3.00
N TYR A 221 24.79 7.24 3.43
CA TYR A 221 25.15 7.06 4.83
C TYR A 221 26.57 7.55 5.10
N SER A 222 26.83 8.09 6.29
CA SER A 222 28.18 8.26 6.82
C SER A 222 28.47 7.18 7.84
N ILE A 223 29.69 6.67 7.85
CA ILE A 223 30.18 5.66 8.79
C ILE A 223 31.36 6.27 9.54
N GLU A 224 31.23 6.35 10.86
CA GLU A 224 32.32 6.80 11.74
C GLU A 224 33.01 5.57 12.32
N SER A 225 34.27 5.37 11.94
CA SER A 225 35.13 4.36 12.56
C SER A 225 35.81 5.03 13.75
N GLY A 226 35.56 4.55 14.98
CA GLY A 226 36.14 5.16 16.18
C GLY A 226 37.66 5.36 16.05
N GLY A 227 38.12 6.61 16.20
CA GLY A 227 39.51 7.08 16.03
C GLY A 227 40.50 6.47 17.04
N LEU A 228 41.52 7.21 17.51
CA LEU A 228 42.65 6.69 18.33
C LEU A 228 42.29 5.73 19.51
N LEU A 229 41.07 5.73 20.04
CA LEU A 229 40.60 4.70 20.97
C LEU A 229 40.51 3.28 20.36
N GLY A 230 40.33 3.14 19.05
CA GLY A 230 40.44 1.88 18.31
C GLY A 230 41.88 1.35 18.27
N ALA A 231 42.88 2.22 18.32
CA ALA A 231 44.28 1.83 18.51
C ALA A 231 44.54 1.40 19.97
N LEU A 232 43.91 2.05 20.96
CA LEU A 232 43.95 1.61 22.37
C LEU A 232 43.12 0.34 22.64
N SER A 233 42.21 -0.06 21.74
CA SER A 233 41.53 -1.36 21.80
C SER A 233 42.47 -2.55 21.53
N LEU A 234 43.70 -2.30 21.05
CA LEU A 234 44.81 -3.28 21.13
C LEU A 234 45.18 -3.65 22.58
N VAL A 235 44.74 -2.88 23.58
CA VAL A 235 45.02 -3.06 25.02
C VAL A 235 43.76 -3.49 25.81
N GLY A 236 42.67 -3.90 25.14
CA GLY A 236 41.57 -4.62 25.79
C GLY A 236 40.37 -3.79 26.27
N GLY A 237 40.11 -2.63 25.66
CA GLY A 237 38.84 -1.89 25.85
C GLY A 237 37.68 -2.44 24.98
N PRO A 238 36.41 -2.26 25.40
CA PRO A 238 35.23 -2.71 24.63
C PRO A 238 35.14 -2.00 23.27
N GLN A 239 34.94 -2.78 22.19
CA GLN A 239 34.79 -2.26 20.83
C GLN A 239 33.52 -1.42 20.68
N LEU A 240 33.64 -0.21 20.11
CA LEU A 240 32.52 0.51 19.52
C LEU A 240 32.11 -0.17 18.21
N GLN A 241 30.82 -0.46 18.08
CA GLN A 241 30.17 -0.92 16.85
C GLN A 241 30.16 0.26 15.85
N GLU A 242 30.46 0.02 14.56
CA GLU A 242 30.37 1.04 13.52
C GLU A 242 28.93 1.59 13.46
N SER A 243 28.75 2.82 13.90
CA SER A 243 27.45 3.50 13.84
C SER A 243 27.33 4.16 12.48
N ARG A 244 26.26 3.84 11.75
CA ARG A 244 25.91 4.53 10.49
C ARG A 244 25.01 5.71 10.80
N THR A 245 25.11 6.77 10.03
CA THR A 245 24.18 7.90 10.08
C THR A 245 23.59 8.09 8.70
N ARG A 246 22.26 8.06 8.57
CA ARG A 246 21.55 8.33 7.30
C ARG A 246 21.72 9.80 6.91
N LYS A 247 22.09 10.05 5.66
CA LYS A 247 22.37 11.39 5.10
C LYS A 247 21.48 11.69 3.89
N SER A 248 21.24 12.97 3.64
CA SER A 248 20.55 13.49 2.44
C SER A 248 21.45 13.52 1.20
N SER A 249 22.76 13.55 1.40
CA SER A 249 23.76 13.71 0.35
C SER A 249 25.12 13.16 0.81
N ILE A 250 26.10 13.12 -0.10
CA ILE A 250 27.49 12.76 0.21
C ILE A 250 28.12 13.87 1.06
N ASP A 251 28.05 15.11 0.58
CA ASP A 251 28.54 16.31 1.27
C ASP A 251 27.62 17.52 1.02
N ALA A 252 28.03 18.71 1.51
CA ALA A 252 27.28 19.96 1.37
C ALA A 252 27.25 20.52 -0.07
N TYR A 253 28.18 20.14 -0.94
CA TYR A 253 28.14 20.52 -2.35
C TYR A 253 27.21 19.59 -3.13
N HIS A 254 27.26 18.29 -2.86
CA HIS A 254 26.38 17.30 -3.45
C HIS A 254 24.91 17.52 -3.09
N SER A 255 24.60 18.09 -1.91
CA SER A 255 23.21 18.35 -1.51
C SER A 255 22.47 19.29 -2.46
N VAL A 256 23.19 20.09 -3.26
CA VAL A 256 22.58 20.92 -4.30
C VAL A 256 21.99 20.06 -5.42
N PHE A 257 22.61 18.92 -5.75
CA PHE A 257 22.27 18.09 -6.93
C PHE A 257 21.52 16.80 -6.59
N ALA A 258 21.69 16.27 -5.37
CA ALA A 258 21.20 14.96 -4.96
C ALA A 258 19.70 14.74 -5.23
N ALA A 259 18.90 15.80 -5.16
CA ALA A 259 17.45 15.76 -5.32
C ALA A 259 16.97 15.59 -6.78
N PHE A 260 17.79 15.91 -7.78
CA PHE A 260 17.35 15.96 -9.18
C PHE A 260 18.40 15.45 -10.20
N CYS A 261 19.57 15.00 -9.76
CA CYS A 261 20.58 14.37 -10.60
C CYS A 261 20.73 12.89 -10.24
N PHE A 262 20.22 12.03 -11.12
CA PHE A 262 20.11 10.58 -10.87
C PHE A 262 21.07 9.74 -11.73
N VAL A 263 22.07 10.36 -12.37
CA VAL A 263 23.12 9.65 -13.09
C VAL A 263 24.41 9.70 -12.27
N TYR A 264 24.85 8.54 -11.79
CA TYR A 264 26.07 8.39 -10.98
C TYR A 264 27.13 7.63 -11.75
N ARG A 265 28.29 8.27 -11.94
CA ARG A 265 29.43 7.73 -12.67
C ARG A 265 30.59 7.49 -11.72
N PHE A 266 31.22 6.33 -11.85
CA PHE A 266 32.31 5.88 -11.00
C PHE A 266 33.52 5.51 -11.87
N PRO A 267 34.59 6.31 -11.87
CA PRO A 267 35.85 5.97 -12.53
C PRO A 267 36.47 4.72 -11.90
N LEU A 268 36.76 3.71 -12.72
CA LEU A 268 37.34 2.43 -12.31
C LEU A 268 38.86 2.50 -12.38
N ARG A 269 39.55 1.91 -11.41
CA ARG A 269 41.03 1.90 -11.38
C ARG A 269 41.65 1.00 -12.46
N SER A 270 40.92 -0.02 -12.93
CA SER A 270 41.41 -1.01 -13.89
C SER A 270 40.47 -1.12 -15.09
N ALA A 271 41.03 -1.08 -16.31
CA ALA A 271 40.26 -1.33 -17.53
C ALA A 271 39.75 -2.79 -17.62
N GLN A 272 40.43 -3.75 -16.97
CA GLN A 272 39.98 -5.14 -16.90
C GLN A 272 38.63 -5.29 -16.17
N ALA A 273 38.38 -4.43 -15.18
CA ALA A 273 37.14 -4.43 -14.41
C ALA A 273 35.90 -4.24 -15.29
N MET A 274 36.00 -3.55 -16.43
CA MET A 274 34.87 -3.36 -17.35
C MET A 274 34.43 -4.68 -18.00
N TYR A 275 35.37 -5.55 -18.39
CA TYR A 275 35.05 -6.87 -18.93
C TYR A 275 34.40 -7.76 -17.87
N ASP A 276 34.89 -7.70 -16.64
CA ASP A 276 34.31 -8.43 -15.51
C ASP A 276 32.88 -7.95 -15.20
N LEU A 277 32.63 -6.65 -15.27
CA LEU A 277 31.30 -6.05 -15.12
C LEU A 277 30.35 -6.47 -16.24
N GLN A 278 30.79 -6.46 -17.50
CA GLN A 278 29.98 -6.95 -18.62
C GLN A 278 29.63 -8.44 -18.49
N SER A 279 30.57 -9.25 -18.01
CA SER A 279 30.29 -10.66 -17.69
C SER A 279 29.28 -10.78 -16.55
N LEU A 280 29.38 -9.91 -15.53
CA LEU A 280 28.48 -9.90 -14.39
C LEU A 280 27.02 -9.60 -14.79
N GLY A 281 26.80 -8.69 -15.73
CA GLY A 281 25.46 -8.35 -16.26
C GLY A 281 24.75 -9.51 -16.99
N LYS A 282 25.45 -10.62 -17.27
CA LYS A 282 24.84 -11.85 -17.81
C LYS A 282 24.32 -12.80 -16.73
N HIS A 283 24.63 -12.55 -15.44
CA HIS A 283 24.17 -13.39 -14.35
C HIS A 283 22.71 -13.10 -13.98
N LYS A 284 21.97 -14.17 -13.68
CA LYS A 284 20.58 -14.08 -13.25
C LYS A 284 20.44 -13.23 -11.97
N GLY A 285 19.67 -12.14 -12.05
CA GLY A 285 19.38 -11.23 -10.95
C GLY A 285 20.20 -9.93 -10.95
N VAL A 286 21.16 -9.76 -11.86
CA VAL A 286 21.86 -8.49 -12.07
C VAL A 286 21.25 -7.82 -13.33
N PRO A 287 20.91 -6.52 -13.29
CA PRO A 287 20.45 -5.82 -14.49
C PRO A 287 21.49 -5.89 -15.62
N PRO A 288 21.05 -5.86 -16.90
CA PRO A 288 21.97 -5.90 -18.03
C PRO A 288 22.96 -4.74 -17.98
N ILE A 289 24.23 -5.05 -18.28
CA ILE A 289 25.33 -4.07 -18.30
C ILE A 289 25.82 -3.92 -19.74
N GLU A 290 25.66 -2.71 -20.28
CA GLU A 290 25.94 -2.43 -21.69
C GLU A 290 27.20 -1.59 -21.90
N SER A 291 27.88 -1.83 -23.02
CA SER A 291 29.02 -1.01 -23.44
C SER A 291 28.55 0.08 -24.37
N ILE A 292 28.77 1.35 -24.01
CA ILE A 292 28.46 2.47 -24.88
C ILE A 292 29.60 3.48 -24.92
N ASN A 293 29.79 4.10 -26.08
CA ASN A 293 30.67 5.25 -26.20
C ASN A 293 29.95 6.46 -25.62
N THR A 294 30.61 7.19 -24.72
CA THR A 294 30.08 8.40 -24.09
C THR A 294 31.13 9.49 -24.14
N SER A 295 30.72 10.74 -24.32
CA SER A 295 31.58 11.92 -24.13
C SER A 295 31.35 12.52 -22.74
N TYR A 296 32.23 13.42 -22.33
CA TYR A 296 32.23 14.05 -21.01
C TYR A 296 32.21 15.57 -21.15
N SER A 297 31.43 16.23 -20.30
CA SER A 297 31.37 17.69 -20.20
C SER A 297 31.22 18.11 -18.74
N SER A 298 31.78 19.26 -18.37
CA SER A 298 31.55 19.91 -17.08
C SER A 298 30.45 20.96 -17.26
N GLY A 299 29.31 20.77 -16.58
CA GLY A 299 28.11 21.58 -16.82
C GLY A 299 27.66 22.43 -15.63
N PHE A 300 28.41 22.43 -14.53
CA PHE A 300 28.02 23.07 -13.26
C PHE A 300 27.60 24.55 -13.42
N GLU A 301 28.44 25.38 -14.07
CA GLU A 301 28.15 26.81 -14.23
C GLU A 301 26.91 27.07 -15.08
N ASN A 302 26.75 26.34 -16.18
CA ASN A 302 25.60 26.48 -17.06
C ASN A 302 24.30 26.02 -16.38
N PHE A 303 24.39 24.94 -15.59
CA PHE A 303 23.30 24.46 -14.75
C PHE A 303 22.86 25.55 -13.77
N LEU A 304 23.77 26.07 -12.94
CA LEU A 304 23.43 27.08 -11.94
C LEU A 304 22.84 28.34 -12.57
N LYS A 305 23.42 28.82 -13.68
CA LYS A 305 22.92 29.98 -14.41
C LYS A 305 21.48 29.77 -14.90
N SER A 306 21.19 28.61 -15.48
CA SER A 306 19.87 28.29 -16.01
C SER A 306 18.86 28.05 -14.89
N PHE A 307 19.29 27.41 -13.81
CA PHE A 307 18.49 27.19 -12.60
C PHE A 307 18.07 28.51 -11.95
N MET A 308 19.01 29.44 -11.73
CA MET A 308 18.72 30.76 -11.17
C MET A 308 17.76 31.57 -12.05
N LYS A 309 17.90 31.47 -13.38
CA LYS A 309 16.95 32.08 -14.32
C LYS A 309 15.55 31.49 -14.18
N LEU A 310 15.42 30.17 -14.13
CA LEU A 310 14.13 29.52 -13.91
C LEU A 310 13.50 29.96 -12.59
N LEU A 311 14.26 29.97 -11.49
CA LEU A 311 13.77 30.41 -10.19
C LEU A 311 13.24 31.86 -10.21
N SER A 312 13.84 32.73 -11.02
CA SER A 312 13.37 34.11 -11.19
C SER A 312 12.11 34.22 -12.07
N GLU A 313 11.95 33.33 -13.06
CA GLU A 313 10.92 33.46 -14.09
C GLU A 313 9.66 32.67 -13.78
N VAL A 314 9.78 31.46 -13.23
CA VAL A 314 8.64 30.57 -12.88
C VAL A 314 7.60 31.24 -11.98
N PRO A 315 7.96 32.04 -10.95
CA PRO A 315 6.97 32.74 -10.12
C PRO A 315 6.07 33.74 -10.87
N SER A 316 6.45 34.16 -12.08
CA SER A 316 5.62 35.05 -12.90
C SER A 316 4.46 34.32 -13.59
N PHE A 317 4.48 32.98 -13.62
CA PHE A 317 3.43 32.17 -14.22
C PHE A 317 2.26 31.97 -13.23
N PRO A 318 1.02 31.81 -13.72
CA PRO A 318 -0.11 31.37 -12.90
C PRO A 318 0.22 30.07 -12.17
N PHE A 319 -0.20 29.95 -10.91
CA PHE A 319 0.23 28.86 -10.03
C PHE A 319 0.04 27.46 -10.62
N PRO A 320 -1.08 27.10 -11.28
CA PRO A 320 -1.22 25.76 -11.87
C PRO A 320 -0.12 25.44 -12.90
N VAL A 321 0.28 26.43 -13.71
CA VAL A 321 1.36 26.27 -14.68
C VAL A 321 2.72 26.27 -13.98
N ALA A 322 2.93 27.20 -13.05
CA ALA A 322 4.17 27.30 -12.27
C ALA A 322 4.46 26.02 -11.47
N PHE A 323 3.42 25.34 -10.96
CA PHE A 323 3.51 24.06 -10.29
C PHE A 323 4.06 22.98 -11.23
N GLN A 324 3.50 22.83 -12.44
CA GLN A 324 3.97 21.84 -13.41
C GLN A 324 5.40 22.13 -13.88
N LEU A 325 5.76 23.41 -14.08
CA LEU A 325 7.13 23.81 -14.37
C LEU A 325 8.09 23.46 -13.22
N THR A 326 7.65 23.65 -11.98
CA THR A 326 8.43 23.29 -10.79
C THR A 326 8.64 21.77 -10.71
N ALA A 327 7.58 20.99 -10.96
CA ALA A 327 7.64 19.53 -10.96
C ALA A 327 8.61 18.98 -12.01
N LEU A 328 8.64 19.54 -13.22
CA LEU A 328 9.50 19.08 -14.32
C LEU A 328 10.99 19.05 -13.95
N PHE A 329 11.50 20.08 -13.26
CA PHE A 329 12.90 20.09 -12.83
C PHE A 329 13.10 19.44 -11.46
N ALA A 330 12.20 19.66 -10.49
CA ALA A 330 12.36 19.15 -9.12
C ALA A 330 12.29 17.61 -9.07
N ASN A 331 11.51 17.00 -9.96
CA ASN A 331 11.41 15.55 -10.08
C ASN A 331 12.54 14.93 -10.92
N GLY A 332 13.54 15.71 -11.36
CA GLY A 332 14.63 15.23 -12.22
C GLY A 332 14.20 14.84 -13.63
N THR A 333 13.00 15.23 -14.09
CA THR A 333 12.46 14.88 -15.41
C THR A 333 13.13 15.67 -16.54
N MET A 334 13.42 16.96 -16.30
CA MET A 334 14.01 17.84 -17.31
C MET A 334 15.11 18.75 -16.72
N PRO A 335 16.29 18.83 -17.36
CA PRO A 335 17.34 19.77 -16.99
C PRO A 335 16.90 21.24 -17.07
N PRO A 336 17.38 22.13 -16.16
CA PRO A 336 17.03 23.54 -16.15
C PRO A 336 17.26 24.31 -17.46
N ASP A 337 18.36 24.03 -18.17
CA ASP A 337 18.70 24.68 -19.44
C ASP A 337 17.71 24.32 -20.55
N ILE A 338 17.29 23.06 -20.62
CA ILE A 338 16.29 22.57 -21.58
C ILE A 338 14.91 23.14 -21.26
N LEU A 339 14.52 23.11 -19.98
CA LEU A 339 13.24 23.68 -19.55
C LEU A 339 13.17 25.19 -19.83
N TYR A 340 14.28 25.90 -19.57
CA TYR A 340 14.39 27.33 -19.89
C TYR A 340 14.20 27.60 -21.38
N ALA A 341 14.80 26.80 -22.25
CA ALA A 341 14.62 26.91 -23.71
C ALA A 341 13.18 26.64 -24.17
N LEU A 342 12.39 25.85 -23.42
CA LEU A 342 10.98 25.61 -23.73
C LEU A 342 10.02 26.70 -23.25
N LEU A 343 10.42 27.57 -22.31
CA LEU A 343 9.53 28.61 -21.76
C LEU A 343 8.85 29.49 -22.82
N PRO A 344 9.50 29.94 -23.91
CA PRO A 344 8.82 30.71 -24.96
C PRO A 344 7.65 29.96 -25.59
N ASN A 345 7.78 28.65 -25.79
CA ASN A 345 6.72 27.81 -26.36
C ASN A 345 5.56 27.66 -25.38
N ILE A 346 5.86 27.54 -24.08
CA ILE A 346 4.85 27.45 -23.02
C ILE A 346 4.10 28.78 -22.88
N LYS A 347 4.80 29.93 -22.98
CA LYS A 347 4.16 31.26 -23.01
C LYS A 347 3.22 31.41 -24.21
N MET A 348 3.62 30.91 -25.38
CA MET A 348 2.77 30.91 -26.57
C MET A 348 1.55 29.98 -26.43
N LEU A 349 1.70 28.84 -25.74
CA LEU A 349 0.58 27.97 -25.40
C LEU A 349 -0.42 28.69 -24.47
N MET A 350 0.09 29.34 -23.41
CA MET A 350 -0.72 30.09 -22.45
C MET A 350 -1.44 31.29 -23.06
N SER A 351 -0.85 31.95 -24.05
CA SER A 351 -1.50 33.08 -24.73
C SER A 351 -2.74 32.65 -25.52
N ARG A 352 -2.87 31.35 -25.83
CA ARG A 352 -4.03 30.75 -26.50
C ARG A 352 -5.02 30.08 -25.53
N ASP A 353 -4.70 30.06 -24.25
CA ASP A 353 -5.52 29.44 -23.21
C ASP A 353 -6.38 30.49 -22.51
N GLU A 354 -7.69 30.42 -22.70
CA GLU A 354 -8.66 31.35 -22.10
C GLU A 354 -9.18 30.88 -20.74
N SER A 355 -8.74 29.72 -20.23
CA SER A 355 -9.20 29.20 -18.93
C SER A 355 -8.69 30.02 -17.75
N VAL A 356 -9.48 30.01 -16.66
CA VAL A 356 -9.12 30.61 -15.37
C VAL A 356 -7.77 30.04 -14.92
N GLU A 357 -6.84 30.92 -14.51
CA GLU A 357 -5.46 30.57 -14.11
C GLU A 357 -4.68 29.70 -15.13
N LYS A 358 -5.11 29.65 -16.40
CA LYS A 358 -4.48 28.84 -17.46
C LYS A 358 -4.45 27.34 -17.13
N LYS A 359 -5.53 26.84 -16.50
CA LYS A 359 -5.72 25.41 -16.13
C LYS A 359 -5.57 24.44 -17.31
N ASN A 360 -5.96 24.82 -18.52
CA ASN A 360 -5.80 23.96 -19.70
C ASN A 360 -4.31 23.80 -20.04
N THR A 361 -3.54 24.88 -19.98
CA THR A 361 -2.08 24.83 -20.17
C THR A 361 -1.43 23.92 -19.14
N ALA A 362 -1.81 24.04 -17.86
CA ALA A 362 -1.30 23.16 -16.80
C ALA A 362 -1.65 21.69 -17.07
N SER A 363 -2.87 21.41 -17.53
CA SER A 363 -3.31 20.07 -17.92
C SER A 363 -2.51 19.49 -19.09
N ILE A 364 -2.19 20.32 -20.09
CA ILE A 364 -1.36 19.94 -21.23
C ILE A 364 0.07 19.65 -20.77
N LEU A 365 0.63 20.46 -19.86
CA LEU A 365 1.97 20.24 -19.30
C LEU A 365 2.05 18.99 -18.45
N GLN A 366 1.00 18.69 -17.68
CA GLN A 366 0.91 17.46 -16.91
C GLN A 366 0.91 16.23 -17.83
N GLN A 367 0.13 16.27 -18.92
CA GLN A 367 0.14 15.23 -19.94
C GLN A 367 1.50 15.11 -20.64
N PHE A 368 2.08 16.24 -21.04
CA PHE A 368 3.40 16.29 -21.65
C PHE A 368 4.45 15.62 -20.75
N THR A 369 4.46 15.95 -19.46
CA THR A 369 5.39 15.38 -18.48
C THR A 369 5.24 13.86 -18.39
N ARG A 370 4.01 13.34 -18.41
CA ARG A 370 3.73 11.90 -18.38
C ARG A 370 4.19 11.18 -19.65
N GLU A 371 4.18 11.85 -20.79
CA GLU A 371 4.57 11.27 -22.09
C GLU A 371 6.07 11.39 -22.38
N LEU A 372 6.83 12.15 -21.56
CA LEU A 372 8.28 12.29 -21.73
C LEU A 372 9.01 10.95 -21.52
N PRO A 373 9.90 10.55 -22.44
CA PRO A 373 10.73 9.37 -22.24
C PRO A 373 11.80 9.65 -21.17
N TYR A 374 12.10 8.65 -20.35
CA TYR A 374 13.24 8.70 -19.45
C TYR A 374 14.54 8.66 -20.27
N GLN A 375 15.50 9.53 -19.97
CA GLN A 375 16.76 9.61 -20.70
C GLN A 375 17.62 8.37 -20.46
N ASN A 376 17.60 7.44 -21.41
CA ASN A 376 18.42 6.24 -21.39
C ASN A 376 19.55 6.38 -22.43
N PRO A 377 20.83 6.35 -22.02
CA PRO A 377 21.95 6.54 -22.95
C PRO A 377 22.11 5.38 -23.95
N VAL A 378 21.46 4.23 -23.70
CA VAL A 378 21.40 3.07 -24.61
C VAL A 378 20.32 3.26 -25.68
N ASP A 379 19.16 3.81 -25.30
CA ASP A 379 18.05 4.01 -26.23
C ASP A 379 18.03 5.43 -26.80
N ARG A 380 18.51 5.56 -28.04
CA ARG A 380 18.51 6.84 -28.77
C ARG A 380 17.11 7.44 -28.96
N GLN A 381 16.06 6.64 -28.89
CA GLN A 381 14.68 7.11 -28.98
C GLN A 381 14.25 7.93 -27.76
N THR A 382 15.05 7.95 -26.70
CA THR A 382 14.81 8.76 -25.50
C THR A 382 15.50 10.13 -25.53
N ALA A 383 16.24 10.45 -26.60
CA ALA A 383 17.00 11.69 -26.71
C ALA A 383 16.11 12.95 -26.78
N PHE A 384 16.51 14.00 -26.05
CA PHE A 384 15.85 15.31 -26.07
C PHE A 384 16.41 16.18 -27.19
N SER A 385 15.58 16.48 -28.18
CA SER A 385 15.84 17.48 -29.22
C SER A 385 14.86 18.63 -29.02
N GLU A 386 15.33 19.88 -29.10
CA GLU A 386 14.45 21.06 -28.93
C GLU A 386 13.26 20.99 -29.91
N LYS A 387 13.52 20.59 -31.16
CA LYS A 387 12.47 20.40 -32.18
C LYS A 387 11.49 19.30 -31.80
N ARG A 388 11.98 18.20 -31.22
CA ARG A 388 11.15 17.08 -30.78
C ARG A 388 10.28 17.47 -29.60
N LEU A 389 10.85 18.05 -28.55
CA LEU A 389 10.10 18.52 -27.38
C LEU A 389 9.02 19.55 -27.76
N GLN A 390 9.33 20.44 -28.71
CA GLN A 390 8.34 21.36 -29.29
C GLN A 390 7.23 20.64 -30.06
N SER A 391 7.57 19.60 -30.82
CA SER A 391 6.60 18.77 -31.54
C SER A 391 5.68 18.02 -30.57
N ASP A 392 6.27 17.38 -29.55
CA ASP A 392 5.57 16.59 -28.54
C ASP A 392 4.60 17.48 -27.73
N LEU A 393 5.04 18.69 -27.34
CA LEU A 393 4.18 19.67 -26.66
C LEU A 393 3.01 20.14 -27.57
N ARG A 394 3.27 20.39 -28.86
CA ARG A 394 2.22 20.74 -29.84
C ARG A 394 1.26 19.57 -30.07
N GLU A 395 1.73 18.34 -30.04
CA GLU A 395 0.89 17.16 -30.15
C GLU A 395 -0.05 17.04 -28.95
N CYS A 396 0.46 17.27 -27.73
CA CYS A 396 -0.34 17.36 -26.52
C CYS A 396 -1.41 18.47 -26.63
N GLU A 397 -1.04 19.68 -27.10
CA GLU A 397 -1.99 20.78 -27.35
C GLU A 397 -3.07 20.39 -28.35
N ASN A 398 -2.68 19.80 -29.49
CA ASN A 398 -3.61 19.39 -30.53
C ASN A 398 -4.58 18.30 -30.03
N ARG A 399 -4.08 17.36 -29.22
CA ARG A 399 -4.91 16.30 -28.62
C ARG A 399 -5.92 16.90 -27.65
N PHE A 400 -5.47 17.78 -26.77
CA PHE A 400 -6.33 18.51 -25.85
C PHE A 400 -7.44 19.26 -26.60
N LYS A 401 -7.10 19.97 -27.68
CA LYS A 401 -8.08 20.69 -28.52
C LYS A 401 -9.08 19.76 -29.20
N ARG A 402 -8.64 18.60 -29.71
CA ARG A 402 -9.55 17.60 -30.30
C ARG A 402 -10.54 17.09 -29.26
N GLN A 403 -10.05 16.72 -28.08
CA GLN A 403 -10.90 16.25 -26.98
C GLN A 403 -11.93 17.32 -26.57
N GLU A 404 -11.52 18.58 -26.42
CA GLU A 404 -12.44 19.69 -26.10
C GLU A 404 -13.44 20.00 -27.22
N ALA A 405 -13.02 19.97 -28.49
CA ALA A 405 -13.91 20.21 -29.62
C ALA A 405 -15.00 19.13 -29.73
N VAL A 406 -14.65 17.87 -29.45
CA VAL A 406 -15.60 16.76 -29.41
C VAL A 406 -16.57 16.92 -28.25
N ARG A 407 -16.09 17.29 -27.04
CA ARG A 407 -16.96 17.58 -25.87
C ARG A 407 -17.94 18.72 -26.12
N ARG A 408 -17.53 19.78 -26.85
CA ARG A 408 -18.42 20.91 -27.19
C ARG A 408 -19.49 20.53 -28.22
N LYS A 409 -19.19 19.59 -29.12
CA LYS A 409 -20.14 19.11 -30.13
C LYS A 409 -21.12 18.09 -29.55
N ASP A 410 -20.65 17.20 -28.69
CA ASP A 410 -21.47 16.17 -28.06
C ASP A 410 -21.68 16.47 -26.57
N HIS A 411 -22.80 17.12 -26.27
CA HIS A 411 -23.22 17.51 -24.91
C HIS A 411 -23.35 16.32 -23.93
N ARG A 412 -23.23 15.09 -24.42
CA ARG A 412 -23.25 13.85 -23.65
C ARG A 412 -21.89 13.50 -23.04
N LEU A 413 -20.80 14.06 -23.55
CA LEU A 413 -19.48 13.96 -22.94
C LEU A 413 -19.35 15.06 -21.88
N PRO A 414 -19.13 14.74 -20.60
CA PRO A 414 -18.98 15.78 -19.58
C PRO A 414 -17.79 16.67 -19.92
N LEU A 415 -18.00 17.99 -19.88
CA LEU A 415 -16.91 18.97 -19.97
C LEU A 415 -15.89 18.64 -18.88
N ARG A 416 -14.59 18.80 -19.15
CA ARG A 416 -13.52 18.47 -18.19
C ARG A 416 -13.71 19.23 -16.87
N ASN A 417 -14.26 20.44 -16.94
CA ASN A 417 -14.59 21.29 -15.80
C ASN A 417 -15.87 20.87 -15.06
N ALA A 418 -16.84 20.23 -15.74
CA ALA A 418 -18.06 19.71 -15.10
C ALA A 418 -17.76 18.58 -14.10
N ARG A 419 -16.59 17.93 -14.21
CA ARG A 419 -16.08 16.97 -13.21
C ARG A 419 -15.63 17.65 -11.90
N GLU A 420 -15.23 18.93 -11.93
CA GLU A 420 -15.00 19.73 -10.71
C GLU A 420 -16.36 20.10 -10.05
N GLU A 421 -17.44 20.18 -10.84
CA GLU A 421 -18.76 20.67 -10.41
C GLU A 421 -19.67 19.58 -9.80
N ASP A 422 -19.37 18.29 -9.95
CA ASP A 422 -20.18 17.20 -9.38
C ASP A 422 -20.11 17.14 -7.83
N GLY A 423 -19.37 18.07 -7.21
CA GLY A 423 -19.39 18.38 -5.77
C GLY A 423 -18.85 17.29 -4.83
N LYS A 424 -18.35 16.17 -5.36
CA LYS A 424 -17.91 15.00 -4.57
C LYS A 424 -16.40 14.90 -4.40
N LEU A 425 -15.62 15.51 -5.29
CA LEU A 425 -14.17 15.40 -5.34
C LEU A 425 -13.51 16.78 -5.28
N ALA A 426 -12.32 16.83 -4.69
CA ALA A 426 -11.44 18.00 -4.72
C ALA A 426 -10.16 17.65 -5.49
N PHE A 427 -9.64 18.59 -6.27
CA PHE A 427 -8.39 18.42 -7.01
C PHE A 427 -7.25 19.05 -6.21
N VAL A 428 -6.43 18.20 -5.60
CA VAL A 428 -5.42 18.60 -4.61
C VAL A 428 -4.02 18.32 -5.16
N HIS A 429 -3.10 19.26 -4.98
CA HIS A 429 -1.68 19.06 -5.33
C HIS A 429 -0.96 18.26 -4.22
N HIS A 430 0.04 17.48 -4.59
CA HIS A 430 0.81 16.63 -3.69
C HIS A 430 2.30 16.99 -3.72
N ALA A 431 2.95 16.86 -2.57
CA ALA A 431 4.40 16.88 -2.43
C ALA A 431 4.86 15.65 -1.62
N VAL A 432 5.94 15.01 -2.06
CA VAL A 432 6.62 13.94 -1.33
C VAL A 432 8.00 14.45 -0.93
N ILE A 433 8.26 14.52 0.36
CA ILE A 433 9.54 14.95 0.93
C ILE A 433 10.31 13.70 1.35
N THR A 434 11.51 13.55 0.82
CA THR A 434 12.40 12.41 1.06
C THR A 434 13.70 12.89 1.71
N PRO A 435 14.59 11.96 2.14
CA PRO A 435 15.90 12.35 2.65
C PRO A 435 16.67 13.26 1.69
N ALA A 436 16.70 12.97 0.39
CA ALA A 436 17.47 13.72 -0.60
C ALA A 436 16.70 14.87 -1.23
N GLY A 437 15.37 14.77 -1.45
CA GLY A 437 14.65 15.69 -2.32
C GLY A 437 13.18 15.98 -1.96
N CYS A 438 12.56 16.80 -2.80
CA CYS A 438 11.13 17.11 -2.77
C CYS A 438 10.55 16.87 -4.17
N TYR A 439 9.54 16.01 -4.24
CA TYR A 439 8.90 15.61 -5.50
C TYR A 439 7.46 16.12 -5.53
N PHE A 440 7.02 16.64 -6.68
CA PHE A 440 5.71 17.28 -6.83
C PHE A 440 4.85 16.56 -7.85
N ASP A 441 3.58 16.38 -7.53
CA ASP A 441 2.63 15.67 -8.38
C ASP A 441 1.20 16.20 -8.20
N GLY A 442 0.34 15.94 -9.18
CA GLY A 442 -1.05 16.37 -9.20
C GLY A 442 -1.30 17.63 -10.04
N PRO A 443 -2.49 18.24 -9.89
CA PRO A 443 -3.50 17.91 -8.88
C PRO A 443 -4.19 16.57 -9.14
N LYS A 444 -4.49 15.82 -8.07
CA LYS A 444 -5.18 14.51 -8.10
C LYS A 444 -6.58 14.63 -7.50
N PRO A 445 -7.56 13.83 -7.97
CA PRO A 445 -8.89 13.79 -7.38
C PRO A 445 -8.87 13.07 -6.03
N GLU A 446 -9.17 13.78 -4.94
CA GLU A 446 -9.39 13.24 -3.60
C GLU A 446 -10.86 13.42 -3.15
N THR A 447 -11.33 12.58 -2.23
CA THR A 447 -12.62 12.81 -1.55
C THR A 447 -12.59 14.13 -0.80
N GLN A 448 -13.65 14.93 -0.90
CA GLN A 448 -13.73 16.19 -0.18
C GLN A 448 -13.77 15.99 1.34
N ASN A 449 -13.31 17.03 2.04
CA ASN A 449 -13.45 17.18 3.49
C ASN A 449 -14.11 18.53 3.81
N ARG A 450 -14.33 18.84 5.09
CA ARG A 450 -15.01 20.08 5.52
C ARG A 450 -14.36 21.34 4.95
N VAL A 451 -13.03 21.40 5.01
CA VAL A 451 -12.24 22.56 4.58
C VAL A 451 -12.29 22.72 3.06
N LEU A 452 -12.06 21.62 2.33
CA LEU A 452 -12.08 21.64 0.86
C LEU A 452 -13.48 21.93 0.29
N ARG A 453 -14.55 21.56 1.02
CA ARG A 453 -15.93 21.95 0.70
C ARG A 453 -16.17 23.44 0.91
N LYS A 454 -15.77 23.97 2.08
CA LYS A 454 -15.96 25.38 2.43
C LYS A 454 -15.20 26.32 1.48
N TYR A 455 -14.02 25.91 1.04
CA TYR A 455 -13.14 26.70 0.16
C TYR A 455 -12.99 26.04 -1.23
N ALA A 456 -14.12 25.70 -1.86
CA ALA A 456 -14.13 24.97 -3.13
C ALA A 456 -13.41 25.69 -4.27
N ASP A 457 -13.47 27.02 -4.32
CA ASP A 457 -12.77 27.86 -5.31
C ASP A 457 -11.28 28.09 -5.00
N LYS A 458 -10.83 27.73 -3.79
CA LYS A 458 -9.45 27.88 -3.32
C LYS A 458 -8.72 26.55 -3.12
N GLN A 459 -9.20 25.44 -3.68
CA GLN A 459 -8.57 24.12 -3.53
C GLN A 459 -7.08 24.11 -3.93
N GLY A 460 -6.68 24.92 -4.92
CA GLY A 460 -5.27 25.09 -5.32
C GLY A 460 -4.35 25.75 -4.27
N HIS A 461 -4.90 26.22 -3.14
CA HIS A 461 -4.15 26.73 -2.00
C HIS A 461 -3.87 25.65 -0.93
N PHE A 462 -4.39 24.44 -1.09
CA PHE A 462 -4.13 23.32 -0.18
C PHE A 462 -3.20 22.31 -0.84
N LEU A 463 -2.26 21.79 -0.05
CA LEU A 463 -1.23 20.85 -0.50
C LEU A 463 -1.18 19.66 0.45
N ARG A 464 -1.20 18.45 -0.13
CA ARG A 464 -0.95 17.21 0.62
C ARG A 464 0.55 16.92 0.65
N VAL A 465 1.14 16.85 1.83
CA VAL A 465 2.58 16.54 1.98
C VAL A 465 2.77 15.17 2.61
N THR A 466 3.61 14.33 2.01
CA THR A 466 3.97 12.99 2.48
C THR A 466 5.46 12.95 2.81
N PHE A 467 5.83 12.41 3.98
CA PHE A 467 7.23 12.17 4.35
C PHE A 467 7.57 10.68 4.17
N ALA A 468 8.55 10.37 3.32
CA ALA A 468 8.85 9.00 2.90
C ALA A 468 10.36 8.81 2.64
N GLU A 469 10.80 7.57 2.39
CA GLU A 469 12.08 7.27 1.73
C GLU A 469 12.00 7.53 0.21
N GLU A 470 13.13 7.44 -0.50
CA GLU A 470 13.20 7.74 -1.96
C GLU A 470 12.32 6.81 -2.81
N ASP A 471 12.13 5.56 -2.39
CA ASP A 471 11.21 4.60 -2.98
C ASP A 471 9.73 4.87 -2.60
N GLY A 472 9.50 5.93 -1.82
CA GLY A 472 8.22 6.33 -1.29
C GLY A 472 7.73 5.46 -0.12
N ASP A 473 8.49 4.46 0.32
CA ASP A 473 8.13 3.70 1.51
C ASP A 473 8.25 4.55 2.77
N THR A 474 7.62 4.10 3.85
CA THR A 474 7.71 4.79 5.12
C THR A 474 9.15 4.76 5.63
N LEU A 475 9.68 5.90 6.08
CA LEU A 475 10.96 5.95 6.78
C LEU A 475 10.85 5.10 8.06
N THR A 476 11.49 3.93 8.07
CA THR A 476 11.42 2.98 9.18
C THR A 476 12.71 2.98 9.98
N TYR A 477 12.60 2.56 11.24
CA TYR A 477 13.76 2.38 12.10
C TYR A 477 14.69 1.29 11.54
N GLU A 478 15.91 1.71 11.20
CA GLU A 478 17.01 0.82 10.86
C GLU A 478 17.88 0.56 12.09
N ARG A 479 18.28 -0.71 12.29
CA ARG A 479 19.16 -1.08 13.40
C ARG A 479 20.57 -0.53 13.15
N ASP A 480 21.17 0.07 14.18
CA ASP A 480 22.54 0.62 14.14
C ASP A 480 22.70 1.73 13.09
N VAL A 481 21.62 2.46 12.80
CA VAL A 481 21.59 3.64 11.93
C VAL A 481 20.95 4.81 12.68
N ASP A 482 21.66 5.93 12.80
CA ASP A 482 21.10 7.20 13.27
C ASP A 482 20.41 7.94 12.11
N GLN A 483 19.12 8.22 12.27
CA GLN A 483 18.30 8.95 11.30
C GLN A 483 17.92 10.35 11.78
N LYS A 484 18.47 10.83 12.91
CA LYS A 484 18.12 12.11 13.52
C LYS A 484 18.22 13.29 12.54
N LEU A 485 19.24 13.30 11.69
CA LEU A 485 19.43 14.35 10.68
C LEU A 485 18.28 14.42 9.68
N ILE A 486 17.71 13.29 9.29
CA ILE A 486 16.58 13.23 8.36
C ILE A 486 15.31 13.80 9.02
N TYR A 487 15.07 13.43 10.28
CA TYR A 487 13.94 13.98 11.04
C TYR A 487 14.09 15.49 11.30
N CYS A 488 15.31 15.99 11.53
CA CYS A 488 15.58 17.42 11.61
C CYS A 488 15.21 18.13 10.30
N ARG A 489 15.65 17.61 9.16
CA ARG A 489 15.27 18.13 7.83
C ARG A 489 13.75 18.16 7.63
N PHE A 490 13.04 17.09 8.00
CA PHE A 490 11.58 17.06 7.89
C PHE A 490 10.92 18.14 8.76
N LYS A 491 11.45 18.36 9.98
CA LYS A 491 10.99 19.42 10.88
C LYS A 491 11.18 20.82 10.28
N GLU A 492 12.31 21.07 9.62
CA GLU A 492 12.65 22.38 9.00
C GLU A 492 11.62 22.81 7.94
N TYR A 493 10.99 21.87 7.22
CA TYR A 493 9.92 22.19 6.28
C TYR A 493 8.60 22.64 6.95
N MET A 494 8.41 22.33 8.24
CA MET A 494 7.15 22.55 8.95
C MET A 494 7.20 23.71 9.96
N ILE A 495 8.36 24.02 10.54
CA ILE A 495 8.53 25.07 11.56
C ILE A 495 9.55 26.11 11.12
N THR A 496 9.26 27.38 11.42
CA THR A 496 10.21 28.48 11.28
C THR A 496 11.45 28.26 12.15
N THR A 497 12.59 28.09 11.48
CA THR A 497 13.91 27.92 12.10
C THR A 497 14.41 29.23 12.74
N ILE A 498 15.46 29.13 13.55
CA ILE A 498 16.04 30.27 14.31
C ILE A 498 16.50 31.41 13.38
N ASP A 499 16.92 31.09 12.15
CA ASP A 499 17.29 32.03 11.10
C ASP A 499 16.09 32.61 10.31
N GLY A 500 14.86 32.23 10.67
CA GLY A 500 13.62 32.71 10.07
C GLY A 500 13.27 32.11 8.70
N GLN A 501 14.05 31.15 8.20
CA GLN A 501 13.91 30.62 6.84
C GLN A 501 13.04 29.36 6.73
N GLY A 502 12.89 28.60 7.81
CA GLY A 502 12.10 27.35 7.84
C GLY A 502 10.59 27.54 7.86
N GLY A 503 9.86 26.42 7.81
CA GLY A 503 8.40 26.35 7.90
C GLY A 503 7.67 26.78 6.63
N LYS A 504 8.40 26.84 5.51
CA LYS A 504 7.93 27.33 4.22
C LYS A 504 8.35 26.37 3.12
N LEU A 505 7.37 25.83 2.40
CA LEU A 505 7.58 25.07 1.18
C LEU A 505 7.22 25.95 -0.01
N LEU A 506 8.23 26.39 -0.78
CA LEU A 506 8.05 27.24 -1.96
C LEU A 506 7.83 26.37 -3.21
N ILE A 507 6.69 26.54 -3.87
CA ILE A 507 6.35 25.84 -5.12
C ILE A 507 5.78 26.85 -6.10
N GLY A 508 6.37 26.97 -7.29
CA GLY A 508 5.85 27.85 -8.34
C GLY A 508 5.63 29.31 -7.90
N GLY A 509 6.48 29.84 -7.00
CA GLY A 509 6.34 31.18 -6.44
C GLY A 509 5.37 31.31 -5.26
N ARG A 510 4.63 30.26 -4.91
CA ARG A 510 3.68 30.23 -3.78
C ARG A 510 4.30 29.55 -2.56
N VAL A 511 4.12 30.16 -1.39
CA VAL A 511 4.62 29.63 -0.11
C VAL A 511 3.52 28.86 0.60
N PHE A 512 3.79 27.61 0.91
CA PHE A 512 2.92 26.73 1.69
C PHE A 512 3.48 26.55 3.11
N SER A 513 2.63 26.65 4.12
CA SER A 513 2.96 26.41 5.53
C SER A 513 2.13 25.27 6.11
N PHE A 514 2.64 24.66 7.18
CA PHE A 514 1.97 23.55 7.86
C PHE A 514 0.59 23.97 8.40
N LEU A 515 -0.43 23.15 8.12
CA LEU A 515 -1.82 23.35 8.55
C LEU A 515 -2.25 22.35 9.62
N GLY A 516 -1.94 21.07 9.44
CA GLY A 516 -2.34 20.02 10.40
C GLY A 516 -2.41 18.63 9.79
N PHE A 517 -2.83 17.64 10.57
CA PHE A 517 -2.96 16.26 10.09
C PHE A 517 -4.13 15.54 10.79
N SER A 518 -4.76 14.61 10.08
CA SER A 518 -5.76 13.70 10.67
C SER A 518 -5.08 12.47 11.28
N GLY A 519 -5.81 11.68 12.09
CA GLY A 519 -5.26 10.43 12.65
C GLY A 519 -4.87 9.39 11.57
N ALA A 520 -5.55 9.40 10.41
CA ALA A 520 -5.13 8.60 9.27
C ALA A 520 -3.85 9.16 8.63
N SER A 521 -3.75 10.50 8.52
CA SER A 521 -2.58 11.18 7.96
C SER A 521 -1.33 10.92 8.81
N LEU A 522 -1.44 11.03 10.14
CA LEU A 522 -0.36 10.70 11.08
C LEU A 522 0.20 9.30 10.86
N ARG A 523 -0.67 8.28 10.78
CA ARG A 523 -0.27 6.88 10.57
C ARG A 523 0.30 6.59 9.19
N ASN A 524 0.09 7.48 8.23
CA ASN A 524 0.61 7.38 6.87
C ASN A 524 1.76 8.37 6.63
N HIS A 525 2.24 9.06 7.68
CA HIS A 525 3.28 10.08 7.63
C HIS A 525 2.94 11.22 6.64
N THR A 526 1.66 11.58 6.57
CA THR A 526 1.16 12.68 5.74
C THR A 526 0.59 13.83 6.58
N CYS A 527 0.56 15.02 6.00
CA CYS A 527 -0.04 16.21 6.60
C CYS A 527 -0.55 17.17 5.53
N TRP A 528 -1.32 18.17 5.96
CA TRP A 528 -1.82 19.25 5.15
C TRP A 528 -0.96 20.48 5.31
N PHE A 529 -0.68 21.12 4.19
CA PHE A 529 -0.10 22.44 4.10
C PHE A 529 -1.09 23.37 3.39
N MET A 530 -0.99 24.68 3.64
CA MET A 530 -1.75 25.67 2.90
C MET A 530 -0.94 26.92 2.56
N ALA A 531 -1.30 27.55 1.45
CA ALA A 531 -0.89 28.90 1.12
C ALA A 531 -2.01 29.88 1.50
N PRO A 532 -1.68 31.09 1.98
CA PRO A 532 -2.70 32.07 2.35
C PRO A 532 -3.51 32.53 1.13
N PHE A 533 -4.75 32.95 1.36
CA PHE A 533 -5.65 33.50 0.33
C PHE A 533 -6.65 34.49 0.93
N GLU A 534 -7.26 35.31 0.09
CA GLU A 534 -8.43 36.12 0.46
C GLU A 534 -9.73 35.38 0.14
N HIS A 535 -10.69 35.45 1.05
CA HIS A 535 -12.03 34.90 0.88
C HIS A 535 -13.05 35.80 1.58
N GLU A 536 -14.05 36.27 0.84
CA GLU A 536 -15.10 37.17 1.35
C GLU A 536 -14.56 38.44 2.04
N GLY A 537 -13.42 38.97 1.57
CA GLY A 537 -12.78 40.17 2.13
C GLY A 537 -11.89 39.91 3.35
N GLU A 538 -11.73 38.66 3.77
CA GLU A 538 -10.85 38.28 4.88
C GLU A 538 -9.60 37.55 4.40
N TYR A 539 -8.47 37.83 5.04
CA TYR A 539 -7.20 37.13 4.83
C TYR A 539 -7.18 35.82 5.63
N ILE A 540 -7.07 34.70 4.93
CA ILE A 540 -7.08 33.36 5.53
C ILE A 540 -5.69 32.74 5.41
N ASP A 541 -5.01 32.61 6.54
CA ASP A 541 -3.80 31.81 6.73
C ASP A 541 -4.09 30.58 7.61
N ALA A 542 -3.06 29.78 7.93
CA ALA A 542 -3.24 28.57 8.73
C ALA A 542 -3.80 28.84 10.14
N PRO A 543 -3.27 29.80 10.94
CA PRO A 543 -3.88 30.20 12.21
C PRO A 543 -5.34 30.66 12.09
N ALA A 544 -5.65 31.53 11.13
CA ALA A 544 -7.01 32.03 10.92
C ALA A 544 -7.99 30.91 10.52
N LEU A 545 -7.55 29.98 9.67
CA LEU A 545 -8.36 28.82 9.29
C LEU A 545 -8.62 27.92 10.50
N ILE A 546 -7.60 27.59 11.29
CA ILE A 546 -7.76 26.76 12.50
C ILE A 546 -8.71 27.41 13.49
N ALA A 547 -8.61 28.72 13.73
CA ALA A 547 -9.53 29.44 14.61
C ALA A 547 -10.99 29.35 14.16
N LYS A 548 -11.25 29.30 12.84
CA LYS A 548 -12.60 29.09 12.28
C LYS A 548 -13.10 27.64 12.37
N LEU A 549 -12.24 26.67 12.67
CA LEU A 549 -12.65 25.28 12.84
C LEU A 549 -13.27 25.01 14.20
N GLY A 550 -12.89 25.77 15.23
CA GLY A 550 -13.36 25.64 16.60
C GLY A 550 -12.37 26.18 17.64
N ASP A 551 -12.76 26.11 18.90
CA ASP A 551 -11.91 26.47 20.04
C ASP A 551 -11.14 25.26 20.56
N PHE A 552 -9.81 25.32 20.41
CA PHE A 552 -8.87 24.30 20.87
C PHE A 552 -8.01 24.77 22.06
N SER A 553 -8.24 25.98 22.58
CA SER A 553 -7.40 26.62 23.60
C SER A 553 -7.32 25.82 24.91
N HIS A 554 -8.39 25.11 25.25
CA HIS A 554 -8.47 24.25 26.43
C HIS A 554 -7.65 22.95 26.31
N ILE A 555 -7.14 22.60 25.11
CA ILE A 555 -6.41 21.35 24.87
C ILE A 555 -4.91 21.59 25.09
N THR A 556 -4.33 20.89 26.08
CA THR A 556 -2.92 21.02 26.48
C THR A 556 -2.03 19.86 26.01
N THR A 557 -2.60 18.85 25.32
CA THR A 557 -1.87 17.68 24.80
C THR A 557 -1.73 17.78 23.27
N PRO A 558 -0.51 17.80 22.70
CA PRO A 558 -0.30 18.01 21.26
C PRO A 558 -1.01 17.01 20.36
N GLY A 559 -0.86 15.70 20.63
CA GLY A 559 -1.53 14.66 19.83
C GLY A 559 -3.05 14.76 19.86
N LYS A 560 -3.63 15.10 21.02
CA LYS A 560 -5.07 15.35 21.16
C LYS A 560 -5.51 16.57 20.36
N CYS A 561 -4.78 17.70 20.46
CA CYS A 561 -5.08 18.93 19.73
C CYS A 561 -5.04 18.70 18.21
N ALA A 562 -3.94 18.12 17.71
CA ALA A 562 -3.79 17.78 16.30
C ALA A 562 -4.89 16.81 15.83
N ALA A 563 -5.25 15.80 16.63
CA ALA A 563 -6.35 14.90 16.32
C ALA A 563 -7.72 15.61 16.25
N ARG A 564 -7.94 16.71 17.00
CA ARG A 564 -9.20 17.47 16.97
C ARG A 564 -9.30 18.41 15.78
N ILE A 565 -8.23 19.14 15.47
CA ILE A 565 -8.10 19.93 14.24
C ILE A 565 -8.23 19.00 13.02
N GLY A 566 -7.56 17.85 13.06
CA GLY A 566 -7.58 16.79 12.05
C GLY A 566 -8.96 16.24 11.69
N GLN A 567 -9.98 16.44 12.53
CA GLN A 567 -11.34 15.95 12.27
C GLN A 567 -11.96 16.65 11.06
N ALA A 568 -11.68 17.94 10.85
CA ALA A 568 -12.16 18.72 9.71
C ALA A 568 -11.59 18.24 8.36
N PHE A 569 -10.46 17.53 8.40
CA PHE A 569 -9.78 16.97 7.23
C PHE A 569 -10.13 15.50 6.97
N SER A 570 -11.16 14.98 7.65
CA SER A 570 -11.64 13.61 7.41
C SER A 570 -12.45 13.56 6.11
N ASN A 571 -12.18 12.53 5.30
CA ASN A 571 -12.96 12.27 4.09
C ASN A 571 -14.41 12.03 4.48
N THR A 572 -15.30 12.82 3.90
CA THR A 572 -16.74 12.81 4.21
C THR A 572 -17.48 13.04 2.92
N TYR A 573 -18.50 12.22 2.66
CA TYR A 573 -19.06 12.15 1.31
C TYR A 573 -20.00 13.32 1.01
N LYS A 574 -20.85 13.70 1.96
CA LYS A 574 -21.87 14.75 1.82
C LYS A 574 -22.29 15.28 3.19
N SER A 575 -22.95 16.44 3.18
CA SER A 575 -23.26 17.17 4.40
C SER A 575 -24.73 17.62 4.43
N VAL A 576 -25.48 17.27 5.47
CA VAL A 576 -26.88 17.72 5.67
C VAL A 576 -26.91 18.81 6.72
N GLU A 577 -27.46 19.97 6.40
CA GLU A 577 -27.57 21.07 7.36
C GLU A 577 -28.60 20.78 8.47
N VAL A 578 -28.19 21.01 9.72
CA VAL A 578 -29.01 20.82 10.92
C VAL A 578 -29.31 22.19 11.53
N PRO A 579 -30.59 22.63 11.48
CA PRO A 579 -31.04 23.83 12.16
C PRO A 579 -30.68 23.81 13.65
N GLN A 580 -30.46 24.98 14.25
CA GLN A 580 -30.10 25.05 15.67
C GLN A 580 -31.15 24.42 16.58
N ALA A 581 -32.44 24.62 16.27
CA ALA A 581 -33.55 24.05 17.02
C ALA A 581 -33.66 22.51 16.93
N SER A 582 -33.04 21.90 15.91
CA SER A 582 -33.04 20.46 15.70
C SER A 582 -31.97 19.74 16.54
N GLU A 583 -30.97 20.44 17.04
CA GLU A 583 -29.94 19.85 17.91
C GLU A 583 -30.43 19.80 19.37
N LYS A 584 -30.40 18.61 19.97
CA LYS A 584 -30.67 18.41 21.39
C LYS A 584 -29.46 17.77 22.08
N ARG A 585 -29.14 18.24 23.29
CA ARG A 585 -28.14 17.59 24.14
C ARG A 585 -28.84 16.63 25.09
N ILE A 586 -28.30 15.42 25.23
CA ILE A 586 -28.78 14.37 26.14
C ILE A 586 -27.60 13.86 26.98
N ASP A 587 -27.84 13.41 28.22
CA ASP A 587 -26.76 13.03 29.16
C ASP A 587 -26.12 11.69 28.79
N ASP A 588 -24.85 11.44 29.13
CA ASP A 588 -24.28 10.10 28.98
C ASP A 588 -24.92 9.07 29.94
N VAL A 589 -25.03 7.82 29.50
CA VAL A 589 -25.47 6.71 30.34
C VAL A 589 -24.26 6.16 31.08
N GLU A 590 -24.11 6.55 32.34
CA GLU A 590 -23.01 6.12 33.20
C GLU A 590 -23.49 5.19 34.32
N ARG A 591 -22.74 4.10 34.55
CA ARG A 591 -22.91 3.20 35.70
C ARG A 591 -21.55 2.77 36.21
N ASN A 592 -21.37 2.69 37.53
CA ASN A 592 -20.11 2.24 38.15
C ASN A 592 -18.86 2.95 37.61
N ALA A 593 -18.95 4.27 37.35
CA ALA A 593 -17.89 5.09 36.75
C ALA A 593 -17.43 4.65 35.34
N ARG A 594 -18.29 3.94 34.61
CA ARG A 594 -18.11 3.58 33.19
C ARG A 594 -19.25 4.19 32.37
N CYS A 595 -18.91 4.67 31.18
CA CYS A 595 -19.87 5.24 30.24
C CYS A 595 -20.27 4.16 29.22
N PHE A 596 -21.55 3.79 29.23
CA PHE A 596 -22.14 2.79 28.32
C PHE A 596 -22.53 3.40 26.97
N SER A 597 -22.62 4.73 26.90
CA SER A 597 -22.98 5.49 25.70
C SER A 597 -21.79 6.20 25.03
N ASP A 598 -20.53 5.82 25.36
CA ASP A 598 -19.34 6.56 24.92
C ASP A 598 -19.25 6.62 23.39
N GLY A 599 -19.58 7.79 22.84
CA GLY A 599 -19.52 8.06 21.41
C GLY A 599 -20.79 7.76 20.60
N CYS A 600 -21.93 7.46 21.24
CA CYS A 600 -23.20 7.26 20.52
C CYS A 600 -24.31 8.26 20.90
N GLY A 601 -25.18 8.56 19.93
CA GLY A 601 -26.37 9.40 20.08
C GLY A 601 -27.53 8.90 19.23
N THR A 602 -28.60 9.70 19.11
CA THR A 602 -29.82 9.30 18.39
C THR A 602 -30.25 10.33 17.35
N ILE A 603 -31.01 9.88 16.36
CA ILE A 603 -31.50 10.69 15.25
C ILE A 603 -32.96 10.31 14.93
N SER A 604 -33.79 11.30 14.59
CA SER A 604 -35.19 11.05 14.22
C SER A 604 -35.35 10.54 12.79
N ILE A 605 -36.51 9.95 12.48
CA ILE A 605 -36.79 9.45 11.12
C ILE A 605 -36.86 10.59 10.10
N GLU A 606 -37.38 11.75 10.48
CA GLU A 606 -37.49 12.92 9.62
C GLU A 606 -36.10 13.45 9.21
N MET A 607 -35.12 13.42 10.11
CA MET A 607 -33.73 13.78 9.79
C MET A 607 -33.08 12.71 8.89
N ILE A 608 -33.38 11.42 9.10
CA ILE A 608 -32.93 10.34 8.20
C ILE A 608 -33.52 10.49 6.80
N ASP A 609 -34.80 10.86 6.68
CA ASP A 609 -35.43 11.14 5.40
C ASP A 609 -34.72 12.28 4.66
N ARG A 610 -34.28 13.33 5.37
CA ARG A 610 -33.44 14.39 4.78
C ARG A 610 -32.08 13.86 4.32
N ILE A 611 -31.47 12.94 5.07
CA ILE A 611 -30.25 12.25 4.63
C ILE A 611 -30.50 11.44 3.36
N TRP A 612 -31.58 10.68 3.29
CA TRP A 612 -31.94 9.87 2.12
C TRP A 612 -32.29 10.71 0.89
N GLN A 613 -32.96 11.84 1.06
CA GLN A 613 -33.24 12.79 -0.03
C GLN A 613 -31.96 13.36 -0.64
N ASN A 614 -30.93 13.61 0.19
CA ASN A 614 -29.62 14.09 -0.26
C ASN A 614 -28.72 12.97 -0.84
N ASP A 615 -28.99 11.70 -0.51
CA ASP A 615 -28.21 10.56 -0.99
C ASP A 615 -29.07 9.33 -1.35
N ARG A 616 -29.31 9.18 -2.67
CA ARG A 616 -30.03 8.03 -3.23
C ARG A 616 -29.34 6.67 -2.98
N SER A 617 -28.02 6.62 -2.80
CA SER A 617 -27.33 5.36 -2.50
C SER A 617 -27.64 4.90 -1.07
N ILE A 618 -27.59 5.83 -0.12
CA ILE A 618 -27.96 5.56 1.27
C ILE A 618 -29.44 5.18 1.36
N ALA A 619 -30.31 5.90 0.62
CA ALA A 619 -31.74 5.62 0.55
C ALA A 619 -32.04 4.19 0.04
N ARG A 620 -31.37 3.75 -1.04
CA ARG A 620 -31.52 2.37 -1.56
C ARG A 620 -31.04 1.32 -0.57
N GLY A 621 -30.00 1.63 0.21
CA GLY A 621 -29.46 0.75 1.23
C GLY A 621 -30.30 0.69 2.51
N LEU A 622 -31.29 1.58 2.68
CA LEU A 622 -32.14 1.70 3.87
C LEU A 622 -31.33 1.72 5.17
N ALA A 623 -30.26 2.52 5.23
CA ALA A 623 -29.44 2.64 6.44
C ALA A 623 -30.13 3.50 7.51
N PHE A 624 -30.04 3.06 8.76
CA PHE A 624 -30.61 3.73 9.94
C PHE A 624 -29.57 4.06 11.03
N VAL A 625 -28.31 3.69 10.79
CA VAL A 625 -27.19 3.92 11.71
C VAL A 625 -26.05 4.55 10.91
N PHE A 626 -25.54 5.67 11.42
CA PHE A 626 -24.59 6.51 10.72
C PHE A 626 -23.42 6.88 11.63
N GLN A 627 -22.20 6.71 11.14
CA GLN A 627 -21.03 7.35 11.75
C GLN A 627 -20.92 8.77 11.20
N ILE A 628 -20.91 9.76 12.09
CA ILE A 628 -21.00 11.17 11.72
C ILE A 628 -19.88 12.02 12.29
N ARG A 629 -19.65 13.15 11.63
CA ARG A 629 -19.01 14.36 12.18
C ARG A 629 -20.00 15.50 12.13
N PHE A 630 -20.09 16.26 13.21
CA PHE A 630 -20.99 17.42 13.28
C PHE A 630 -20.37 18.47 14.19
N ALA A 631 -20.03 19.65 13.67
CA ALA A 631 -19.26 20.66 14.42
C ALA A 631 -18.00 20.04 15.08
N GLY A 632 -17.90 20.10 16.41
CA GLY A 632 -16.87 19.43 17.22
C GLY A 632 -17.23 18.02 17.72
N ALA A 633 -18.41 17.51 17.37
CA ALA A 633 -18.88 16.17 17.74
C ALA A 633 -18.40 15.08 16.76
N LYS A 634 -18.10 13.91 17.32
CA LYS A 634 -17.77 12.66 16.62
C LYS A 634 -18.50 11.52 17.29
N GLY A 635 -19.16 10.66 16.50
CA GLY A 635 -19.74 9.43 17.02
C GLY A 635 -20.61 8.68 16.03
N VAL A 636 -21.39 7.75 16.54
CA VAL A 636 -22.46 7.05 15.82
C VAL A 636 -23.81 7.59 16.25
N VAL A 637 -24.73 7.77 15.30
CA VAL A 637 -26.13 8.05 15.59
C VAL A 637 -27.02 6.96 15.00
N SER A 638 -28.00 6.50 15.78
CA SER A 638 -28.99 5.51 15.38
C SER A 638 -30.40 6.06 15.44
N LEU A 639 -31.28 5.54 14.58
CA LEU A 639 -32.71 5.86 14.61
C LEU A 639 -33.28 5.62 16.01
N ASP A 640 -33.94 6.64 16.55
CA ASP A 640 -34.83 6.49 17.69
C ASP A 640 -36.25 6.86 17.27
N THR A 641 -37.12 5.85 17.20
CA THR A 641 -38.50 6.01 16.74
C THR A 641 -39.38 6.76 17.73
N THR A 642 -38.89 7.07 18.93
CA THR A 642 -39.63 7.84 19.93
C THR A 642 -39.44 9.35 19.75
N LEU A 643 -38.43 9.77 18.99
CA LEU A 643 -38.21 11.17 18.65
C LEU A 643 -39.28 11.66 17.67
N GLN A 644 -39.81 12.85 17.94
CA GLN A 644 -40.79 13.52 17.07
C GLN A 644 -40.14 14.74 16.39
N GLY A 645 -40.38 14.88 15.08
CA GLY A 645 -39.89 16.01 14.30
C GLY A 645 -38.42 15.88 13.88
N ASP A 646 -37.84 16.95 13.33
CA ASP A 646 -36.47 16.96 12.80
C ASP A 646 -35.44 17.16 13.92
N VAL A 647 -34.85 16.07 14.44
CA VAL A 647 -34.05 16.09 15.68
C VAL A 647 -32.76 15.25 15.55
N LEU A 648 -31.65 15.83 16.03
CA LEU A 648 -30.36 15.19 16.26
C LEU A 648 -30.01 15.30 17.76
N CYS A 649 -29.82 14.17 18.42
CA CYS A 649 -29.45 14.11 19.84
C CYS A 649 -27.97 13.77 20.01
N LEU A 650 -27.23 14.63 20.71
CA LEU A 650 -25.80 14.46 20.97
C LEU A 650 -25.52 14.32 22.47
N ARG A 651 -24.55 13.46 22.82
CA ARG A 651 -24.07 13.28 24.20
C ARG A 651 -22.75 14.02 24.47
N PRO A 652 -22.43 14.37 25.73
CA PRO A 652 -21.15 14.96 26.11
C PRO A 652 -19.94 14.16 25.61
N SER A 653 -19.99 12.83 25.72
CA SER A 653 -18.94 11.93 25.22
C SER A 653 -18.65 12.12 23.73
N MET A 654 -19.62 12.55 22.91
CA MET A 654 -19.44 12.79 21.49
C MET A 654 -18.74 14.11 21.19
N VAL A 655 -18.95 15.15 22.01
CA VAL A 655 -18.47 16.52 21.77
C VAL A 655 -16.99 16.63 22.19
N LYS A 656 -16.11 16.80 21.21
CA LYS A 656 -14.66 16.75 21.46
C LYS A 656 -14.01 18.13 21.59
N PHE A 657 -14.67 19.18 21.11
CA PHE A 657 -14.33 20.61 21.24
C PHE A 657 -15.57 21.46 20.90
N GLU A 658 -15.58 22.74 21.28
CA GLU A 658 -16.69 23.68 21.02
C GLU A 658 -16.26 24.84 20.07
N GLY A 659 -17.13 25.82 19.83
CA GLY A 659 -16.77 27.04 19.05
C GLY A 659 -16.73 26.88 17.53
N SER A 660 -17.26 25.79 16.98
CA SER A 660 -17.37 25.57 15.52
C SER A 660 -18.69 26.09 14.98
N ASP A 661 -18.65 26.93 13.94
CA ASP A 661 -19.85 27.44 13.25
C ASP A 661 -20.46 26.43 12.25
N SER A 662 -19.79 25.30 12.01
CA SER A 662 -20.28 24.29 11.07
C SER A 662 -21.53 23.57 11.60
N ARG A 663 -22.64 23.68 10.86
CA ARG A 663 -23.95 23.08 11.19
C ARG A 663 -24.33 21.91 10.28
N HIS A 664 -23.38 21.25 9.63
CA HIS A 664 -23.71 20.12 8.76
C HIS A 664 -23.30 18.77 9.37
N ILE A 665 -24.19 17.77 9.28
CA ILE A 665 -23.87 16.36 9.54
C ILE A 665 -23.08 15.85 8.36
N GLU A 666 -21.84 15.45 8.59
CA GLU A 666 -20.95 14.86 7.61
C GLU A 666 -20.90 13.35 7.83
N ILE A 667 -21.39 12.57 6.86
CA ILE A 667 -21.45 11.10 7.00
C ILE A 667 -20.11 10.49 6.63
N CYS A 668 -19.49 9.78 7.58
CA CYS A 668 -18.27 9.00 7.37
C CYS A 668 -18.57 7.58 6.87
N SER A 669 -19.56 6.92 7.47
CA SER A 669 -19.96 5.55 7.15
C SER A 669 -21.43 5.32 7.51
N SER A 670 -22.06 4.30 6.92
CA SER A 670 -23.45 3.93 7.20
C SER A 670 -23.63 2.42 7.21
N ALA A 671 -24.49 1.92 8.10
CA ALA A 671 -24.74 0.48 8.27
C ALA A 671 -25.71 -0.08 7.21
N GLN A 672 -25.35 0.03 5.92
CA GLN A 672 -26.21 -0.45 4.81
C GLN A 672 -26.20 -1.97 4.69
N LYS A 673 -25.04 -2.61 4.84
CA LYS A 673 -24.85 -4.05 4.73
C LYS A 673 -23.92 -4.57 5.82
N PRO A 674 -24.12 -5.78 6.34
CA PRO A 674 -23.17 -6.40 7.25
C PRO A 674 -21.86 -6.70 6.49
N LEU A 675 -20.71 -6.47 7.13
CA LEU A 675 -19.44 -6.82 6.50
C LEU A 675 -19.13 -8.31 6.76
N PRO A 676 -18.60 -9.04 5.77
CA PRO A 676 -18.16 -10.41 5.98
C PRO A 676 -17.02 -10.47 6.99
N MET A 677 -17.10 -11.42 7.94
CA MET A 677 -16.07 -11.61 8.95
C MET A 677 -14.96 -12.52 8.44
N PHE A 678 -13.70 -12.09 8.64
CA PHE A 678 -12.52 -12.87 8.31
C PHE A 678 -11.67 -13.11 9.56
N LEU A 679 -11.16 -14.33 9.67
CA LEU A 679 -10.05 -14.64 10.56
C LEU A 679 -8.79 -13.89 10.14
N ASN A 680 -7.90 -13.68 11.10
CA ASN A 680 -6.56 -13.15 10.91
C ASN A 680 -5.60 -13.86 11.88
N ARG A 681 -4.29 -13.69 11.67
CA ARG A 681 -3.27 -14.40 12.47
C ARG A 681 -3.40 -14.18 13.98
N PRO A 682 -3.51 -12.94 14.51
CA PRO A 682 -3.71 -12.73 15.95
C PRO A 682 -4.96 -13.44 16.50
N LEU A 683 -6.10 -13.30 15.83
CA LEU A 683 -7.36 -13.89 16.30
C LEU A 683 -7.32 -15.42 16.25
N ILE A 684 -6.75 -16.03 15.20
CA ILE A 684 -6.55 -17.49 15.13
C ILE A 684 -5.69 -17.96 16.29
N LYS A 685 -4.58 -17.26 16.58
CA LYS A 685 -3.68 -17.63 17.68
C LYS A 685 -4.38 -17.55 19.04
N ILE A 686 -5.20 -16.52 19.27
CA ILE A 686 -6.01 -16.40 20.50
C ILE A 686 -7.02 -17.55 20.58
N LEU A 687 -7.81 -17.78 19.53
CA LEU A 687 -8.84 -18.82 19.53
C LEU A 687 -8.25 -20.24 19.72
N GLU A 688 -7.06 -20.50 19.16
CA GLU A 688 -6.29 -21.73 19.42
C GLU A 688 -5.98 -21.89 20.92
N ASP A 689 -5.46 -20.84 21.57
CA ASP A 689 -5.10 -20.87 23.00
C ASP A 689 -6.33 -20.91 23.93
N LEU A 690 -7.46 -20.39 23.45
CA LEU A 690 -8.77 -20.53 24.10
C LEU A 690 -9.40 -21.93 23.91
N GLY A 691 -8.77 -22.79 23.11
CA GLY A 691 -9.11 -24.22 22.98
C GLY A 691 -10.03 -24.59 21.82
N VAL A 692 -10.21 -23.71 20.82
CA VAL A 692 -10.89 -24.05 19.56
C VAL A 692 -10.09 -25.10 18.82
N ASP A 693 -10.76 -26.15 18.32
CA ASP A 693 -10.08 -27.31 17.71
C ASP A 693 -9.44 -26.97 16.35
N ASP A 694 -8.23 -27.46 16.12
CA ASP A 694 -7.49 -27.31 14.85
C ASP A 694 -8.32 -27.70 13.62
N ARG A 695 -9.17 -28.74 13.73
CA ARG A 695 -10.02 -29.20 12.63
C ARG A 695 -10.99 -28.13 12.17
N THR A 696 -11.43 -27.24 13.05
CA THR A 696 -12.32 -26.13 12.70
C THR A 696 -11.65 -25.18 11.71
N PHE A 697 -10.41 -24.77 12.00
CA PHE A 697 -9.65 -23.87 11.13
C PHE A 697 -9.24 -24.55 9.84
N LEU A 698 -8.75 -25.80 9.91
CA LEU A 698 -8.33 -26.57 8.74
C LEU A 698 -9.50 -26.84 7.79
N ALA A 699 -10.67 -27.23 8.32
CA ALA A 699 -11.87 -27.43 7.50
C ALA A 699 -12.32 -26.11 6.85
N LEU A 700 -12.30 -25.01 7.60
CA LEU A 700 -12.69 -23.70 7.06
C LEU A 700 -11.75 -23.24 5.93
N GLN A 701 -10.44 -23.41 6.10
CA GLN A 701 -9.48 -23.14 5.03
C GLN A 701 -9.67 -24.07 3.83
N ALA A 702 -9.87 -25.36 4.07
CA ALA A 702 -10.08 -26.34 3.01
C ALA A 702 -11.33 -26.00 2.18
N ASP A 703 -12.43 -25.63 2.83
CA ASP A 703 -13.66 -25.17 2.18
C ASP A 703 -13.42 -23.91 1.36
N GLU A 704 -12.64 -22.95 1.87
CA GLU A 704 -12.36 -21.71 1.15
C GLU A 704 -11.44 -21.93 -0.05
N VAL A 705 -10.38 -22.73 0.09
CA VAL A 705 -9.50 -23.12 -1.03
C VAL A 705 -10.29 -23.94 -2.06
N LYS A 706 -11.19 -24.81 -1.61
CA LYS A 706 -12.08 -25.56 -2.51
C LYS A 706 -12.99 -24.62 -3.31
N LYS A 707 -13.59 -23.59 -2.69
CA LYS A 707 -14.37 -22.59 -3.43
C LYS A 707 -13.54 -21.86 -4.49
N LEU A 708 -12.25 -21.60 -4.23
CA LEU A 708 -11.36 -21.01 -5.24
C LEU A 708 -11.12 -21.96 -6.41
N ARG A 709 -10.97 -23.27 -6.15
CA ARG A 709 -10.89 -24.29 -7.21
C ARG A 709 -12.20 -24.42 -7.97
N ASP A 710 -13.31 -24.58 -7.26
CA ASP A 710 -14.64 -24.74 -7.87
C ASP A 710 -15.02 -23.52 -8.74
N ALA A 711 -14.49 -22.33 -8.43
CA ALA A 711 -14.67 -21.14 -9.23
C ALA A 711 -14.05 -21.25 -10.64
N SER A 712 -12.99 -22.05 -10.87
CA SER A 712 -12.42 -22.23 -12.21
C SER A 712 -13.30 -23.11 -13.10
N HIS A 713 -14.07 -24.04 -12.52
CA HIS A 713 -14.82 -25.04 -13.26
C HIS A 713 -16.11 -24.56 -13.92
N THR A 714 -16.77 -23.52 -13.39
CA THR A 714 -18.04 -23.03 -13.98
C THR A 714 -18.14 -21.50 -14.04
N PRO A 715 -18.69 -20.92 -15.12
CA PRO A 715 -18.88 -19.47 -15.21
C PRO A 715 -19.76 -18.88 -14.10
N ALA A 716 -20.73 -19.64 -13.59
CA ALA A 716 -21.59 -19.19 -12.49
C ALA A 716 -20.81 -19.03 -11.17
N LEU A 717 -19.88 -19.96 -10.87
CA LEU A 717 -19.03 -19.89 -9.69
C LEU A 717 -17.93 -18.83 -9.85
N ALA A 718 -17.34 -18.70 -11.05
CA ALA A 718 -16.42 -17.62 -11.38
C ALA A 718 -17.06 -16.23 -11.16
N ALA A 719 -18.29 -16.04 -11.65
CA ALA A 719 -19.05 -14.82 -11.45
C ALA A 719 -19.31 -14.53 -9.96
N ASN A 720 -19.70 -15.56 -9.18
CA ASN A 720 -19.91 -15.41 -7.74
C ASN A 720 -18.61 -15.03 -7.00
N PHE A 721 -17.48 -15.65 -7.37
CA PHE A 721 -16.17 -15.30 -6.82
C PHE A 721 -15.79 -13.85 -7.09
N MET A 722 -15.93 -13.38 -8.34
CA MET A 722 -15.67 -11.99 -8.73
C MET A 722 -16.56 -11.02 -7.96
N GLU A 723 -17.83 -11.37 -7.77
CA GLU A 723 -18.80 -10.61 -6.98
C GLU A 723 -18.40 -10.51 -5.49
N ARG A 724 -17.90 -11.59 -4.88
CA ARG A 724 -17.41 -11.54 -3.49
C ARG A 724 -16.14 -10.73 -3.32
N ARG A 725 -15.29 -10.65 -4.34
CA ARG A 725 -14.05 -9.87 -4.33
C ARG A 725 -14.24 -8.41 -4.71
N SER A 726 -15.48 -7.99 -4.97
CA SER A 726 -15.77 -6.63 -5.42
C SER A 726 -15.11 -6.27 -6.75
N ILE A 727 -14.87 -7.23 -7.65
CA ILE A 727 -14.19 -7.00 -8.94
C ILE A 727 -15.24 -6.69 -10.02
N GLY A 728 -15.20 -5.48 -10.59
CA GLY A 728 -16.05 -5.09 -11.71
C GLY A 728 -17.56 -5.09 -11.41
N ILE A 729 -17.99 -4.88 -10.16
CA ILE A 729 -19.40 -5.05 -9.73
C ILE A 729 -20.29 -3.85 -10.07
N LYS A 730 -19.71 -2.66 -10.20
CA LYS A 730 -20.45 -1.42 -10.49
C LYS A 730 -20.96 -1.41 -11.94
N SER A 731 -20.65 -0.41 -12.75
CA SER A 731 -21.26 -0.32 -14.08
C SER A 731 -20.85 -1.48 -15.01
N LEU A 732 -19.60 -1.96 -14.90
CA LEU A 732 -19.11 -3.12 -15.68
C LEU A 732 -19.96 -4.38 -15.50
N LYS A 733 -20.51 -4.61 -14.30
CA LYS A 733 -21.22 -5.85 -13.92
C LYS A 733 -20.53 -7.12 -14.45
N LEU A 734 -19.23 -7.25 -14.21
CA LEU A 734 -18.42 -8.37 -14.69
C LEU A 734 -19.04 -9.75 -14.35
N PRO A 735 -19.59 -9.99 -13.14
CA PRO A 735 -20.31 -11.24 -12.84
C PRO A 735 -21.49 -11.51 -13.78
N TRP A 736 -22.22 -10.47 -14.20
CA TRP A 736 -23.30 -10.60 -15.17
C TRP A 736 -22.76 -10.85 -16.57
N LEU A 737 -21.69 -10.16 -16.98
CA LEU A 737 -21.06 -10.34 -18.28
C LEU A 737 -20.58 -11.78 -18.46
N ILE A 738 -19.92 -12.36 -17.46
CA ILE A 738 -19.50 -13.78 -17.47
C ILE A 738 -20.70 -14.71 -17.72
N LYS A 739 -21.83 -14.49 -17.04
CA LYS A 739 -23.07 -15.25 -17.25
C LYS A 739 -23.67 -15.02 -18.64
N ALA A 740 -23.60 -13.80 -19.16
CA ALA A 740 -24.09 -13.45 -20.48
C ALA A 740 -23.28 -14.15 -21.58
N LEU A 741 -21.95 -14.12 -21.50
CA LEU A 741 -21.05 -14.83 -22.44
C LEU A 741 -21.35 -16.33 -22.46
N TYR A 742 -21.52 -16.94 -21.28
CA TYR A 742 -21.88 -18.36 -21.19
C TYR A 742 -23.22 -18.67 -21.88
N ASN A 743 -24.23 -17.82 -21.73
CA ASN A 743 -25.53 -17.99 -22.42
C ASN A 743 -25.42 -17.83 -23.94
N LEU A 744 -24.37 -17.17 -24.44
CA LEU A 744 -24.03 -17.07 -25.86
C LEU A 744 -23.18 -18.27 -26.35
N GLY A 745 -22.85 -19.22 -25.47
CA GLY A 745 -21.94 -20.33 -25.77
C GLY A 745 -20.46 -19.95 -25.75
N LEU A 746 -20.12 -18.77 -25.21
CA LEU A 746 -18.75 -18.25 -25.13
C LEU A 746 -18.17 -18.47 -23.73
N SER A 747 -16.96 -19.03 -23.66
CA SER A 747 -16.23 -19.24 -22.40
C SER A 747 -15.28 -18.08 -22.14
N PHE A 748 -15.49 -17.29 -21.08
CA PHE A 748 -14.65 -16.13 -20.79
C PHE A 748 -13.18 -16.51 -20.51
N GLN A 749 -12.91 -17.73 -20.03
CA GLN A 749 -11.55 -18.25 -19.83
C GLN A 749 -10.79 -18.46 -21.16
N GLY A 750 -11.49 -18.49 -22.29
CA GLY A 750 -10.87 -18.56 -23.63
C GLY A 750 -10.31 -17.22 -24.13
N ASP A 751 -10.60 -16.11 -23.43
CA ASP A 751 -10.00 -14.80 -23.69
C ASP A 751 -8.73 -14.62 -22.86
N ALA A 752 -7.67 -14.10 -23.49
CA ALA A 752 -6.38 -13.95 -22.84
C ALA A 752 -6.42 -12.96 -21.67
N PHE A 753 -7.16 -11.84 -21.80
CA PHE A 753 -7.22 -10.81 -20.79
C PHE A 753 -8.15 -11.19 -19.63
N LEU A 754 -9.40 -11.61 -19.91
CA LEU A 754 -10.33 -12.02 -18.86
C LEU A 754 -9.86 -13.29 -18.14
N GLY A 755 -9.24 -14.23 -18.87
CA GLY A 755 -8.58 -15.40 -18.29
C GLY A 755 -7.48 -14.98 -17.32
N GLN A 756 -6.54 -14.12 -17.74
CA GLN A 756 -5.48 -13.62 -16.87
C GLN A 756 -6.02 -12.86 -15.65
N ALA A 757 -7.01 -11.98 -15.83
CA ALA A 757 -7.63 -11.24 -14.73
C ALA A 757 -8.24 -12.18 -13.68
N PHE A 758 -8.87 -13.26 -14.14
CA PHE A 758 -9.45 -14.28 -13.27
C PHE A 758 -8.38 -15.12 -12.55
N GLU A 759 -7.35 -15.58 -13.26
CA GLU A 759 -6.21 -16.30 -12.67
C GLU A 759 -5.49 -15.46 -11.59
N LEU A 760 -5.25 -14.18 -11.87
CA LEU A 760 -4.60 -13.27 -10.93
C LEU A 760 -5.45 -13.01 -9.69
N ALA A 761 -6.77 -12.86 -9.88
CA ALA A 761 -7.70 -12.70 -8.77
C ALA A 761 -7.74 -13.94 -7.86
N LEU A 762 -7.75 -15.16 -8.45
CA LEU A 762 -7.66 -16.41 -7.70
C LEU A 762 -6.34 -16.54 -6.92
N LEU A 763 -5.21 -16.27 -7.59
CA LEU A 763 -3.89 -16.36 -6.97
C LEU A 763 -3.74 -15.36 -5.81
N THR A 764 -4.22 -14.14 -5.98
CA THR A 764 -4.21 -13.11 -4.94
C THR A 764 -5.06 -13.53 -3.74
N ALA A 765 -6.25 -14.11 -3.98
CA ALA A 765 -7.10 -14.63 -2.92
C ALA A 765 -6.44 -15.80 -2.17
N LEU A 766 -5.80 -16.72 -2.88
CA LEU A 766 -5.04 -17.83 -2.28
C LEU A 766 -3.89 -17.32 -1.41
N ARG A 767 -3.16 -16.30 -1.89
CA ARG A 767 -2.06 -15.66 -1.14
C ARG A 767 -2.53 -14.91 0.10
N ASP A 768 -3.70 -14.25 0.05
CA ASP A 768 -4.35 -13.67 1.23
C ASP A 768 -4.63 -14.76 2.30
N ILE A 769 -5.09 -15.94 1.89
CA ILE A 769 -5.31 -17.07 2.81
C ILE A 769 -3.97 -17.56 3.37
N LYS A 770 -2.98 -17.85 2.54
CA LYS A 770 -1.70 -18.41 2.98
C LYS A 770 -0.85 -17.44 3.82
N TYR A 771 -0.63 -16.22 3.35
CA TYR A 771 0.30 -15.25 3.95
C TYR A 771 -0.35 -14.27 4.93
N ARG A 772 -1.68 -14.24 5.03
CA ARG A 772 -2.37 -13.39 6.02
C ARG A 772 -3.36 -14.15 6.89
N ALA A 773 -3.58 -15.44 6.60
CA ALA A 773 -4.63 -16.25 7.25
C ALA A 773 -6.00 -15.58 7.17
N ARG A 774 -6.27 -14.84 6.07
CA ARG A 774 -7.53 -14.13 5.83
C ARG A 774 -8.58 -15.12 5.34
N ILE A 775 -9.17 -15.86 6.27
CA ILE A 775 -10.15 -16.93 5.99
C ILE A 775 -11.54 -16.45 6.41
N GLN A 776 -12.51 -16.46 5.50
CA GLN A 776 -13.88 -16.02 5.81
C GLN A 776 -14.58 -17.01 6.75
N ILE A 777 -15.33 -16.51 7.74
CA ILE A 777 -16.26 -17.33 8.53
C ILE A 777 -17.69 -17.13 7.97
N PRO A 778 -18.32 -18.14 7.35
CA PRO A 778 -19.67 -18.01 6.79
C PRO A 778 -20.75 -17.66 7.82
N LYS A 779 -20.59 -18.12 9.06
CA LYS A 779 -21.46 -17.80 10.21
C LYS A 779 -20.82 -16.72 11.10
N GLY A 780 -20.41 -15.63 10.46
CA GLY A 780 -19.84 -14.49 11.17
C GLY A 780 -19.96 -13.20 10.36
N PHE A 781 -20.20 -12.10 11.08
CA PHE A 781 -20.35 -10.76 10.52
C PHE A 781 -19.50 -9.75 11.30
N THR A 782 -19.11 -8.69 10.62
CA THR A 782 -18.48 -7.51 11.22
C THR A 782 -19.46 -6.35 11.07
N VAL A 783 -19.91 -5.78 12.20
CA VAL A 783 -20.98 -4.77 12.24
C VAL A 783 -20.65 -3.62 13.18
N MET A 784 -21.28 -2.46 12.98
CA MET A 784 -21.12 -1.30 13.85
C MET A 784 -21.82 -1.51 15.19
N GLY A 785 -21.22 -1.02 16.28
CA GLY A 785 -21.81 -1.07 17.62
C GLY A 785 -22.67 0.15 17.95
N ILE A 786 -23.79 -0.07 18.63
CA ILE A 786 -24.64 0.96 19.24
C ILE A 786 -25.15 0.51 20.62
N MET A 787 -25.70 1.43 21.39
CA MET A 787 -26.29 1.16 22.70
C MET A 787 -27.80 0.91 22.59
N ASP A 788 -28.34 0.08 23.49
CA ASP A 788 -29.78 -0.07 23.70
C ASP A 788 -30.37 1.13 24.45
N GLU A 789 -30.89 2.08 23.69
CA GLU A 789 -31.58 3.28 24.20
C GLU A 789 -32.86 2.98 25.01
N TYR A 790 -33.43 1.78 24.86
CA TYR A 790 -34.71 1.40 25.47
C TYR A 790 -34.57 0.59 26.75
N GLY A 791 -33.36 0.08 27.04
CA GLY A 791 -33.05 -0.65 28.29
C GLY A 791 -33.72 -2.03 28.38
N VAL A 792 -33.99 -2.64 27.24
CA VAL A 792 -34.64 -3.94 27.09
C VAL A 792 -33.64 -5.08 27.34
N LEU A 793 -32.38 -4.93 26.93
CA LEU A 793 -31.36 -5.96 27.04
C LEU A 793 -30.79 -6.07 28.45
N GLU A 794 -30.59 -7.29 28.95
CA GLU A 794 -29.89 -7.55 30.22
C GLU A 794 -28.36 -7.56 30.05
N GLU A 795 -27.63 -7.58 31.18
CA GLU A 795 -26.17 -7.69 31.16
C GLU A 795 -25.72 -8.97 30.43
N GLY A 796 -24.78 -8.82 29.50
CA GLY A 796 -24.29 -9.93 28.66
C GLY A 796 -25.21 -10.31 27.50
N GLU A 797 -26.33 -9.60 27.31
CA GLU A 797 -27.21 -9.77 26.16
C GLU A 797 -26.93 -8.73 25.06
N VAL A 798 -27.11 -9.17 23.81
CA VAL A 798 -27.01 -8.32 22.62
C VAL A 798 -28.18 -8.58 21.67
N PHE A 799 -28.56 -7.56 20.91
CA PHE A 799 -29.52 -7.71 19.80
C PHE A 799 -28.83 -7.44 18.47
N CYS A 800 -29.09 -8.30 17.47
CA CYS A 800 -28.47 -8.22 16.15
C CYS A 800 -29.47 -8.62 15.08
N HIS A 801 -29.99 -7.63 14.34
CA HIS A 801 -30.84 -7.85 13.19
C HIS A 801 -30.03 -7.64 11.91
N ILE A 802 -29.75 -8.73 11.20
CA ILE A 802 -28.91 -8.75 10.00
C ILE A 802 -29.79 -8.81 8.76
N ASP A 803 -29.56 -7.91 7.80
CA ASP A 803 -30.12 -7.91 6.45
C ASP A 803 -28.98 -8.09 5.45
N ASP A 804 -28.76 -9.35 5.03
CA ASP A 804 -27.73 -9.75 4.07
C ASP A 804 -28.38 -9.98 2.71
N ASP A 805 -28.35 -8.96 1.85
CA ASP A 805 -28.95 -8.96 0.50
C ASP A 805 -30.43 -9.42 0.47
N GLY A 806 -31.23 -8.88 1.39
CA GLY A 806 -32.66 -9.16 1.50
C GLY A 806 -32.98 -10.40 2.36
N LYS A 807 -31.96 -11.16 2.77
CA LYS A 807 -32.12 -12.24 3.73
C LYS A 807 -32.02 -11.70 5.14
N ARG A 808 -33.19 -11.43 5.73
CA ARG A 808 -33.30 -10.97 7.11
C ARG A 808 -33.18 -12.11 8.09
N SER A 809 -32.34 -11.94 9.10
CA SER A 809 -32.17 -12.88 10.19
C SER A 809 -31.87 -12.15 11.48
N ILE A 810 -32.41 -12.66 12.58
CA ILE A 810 -32.06 -12.19 13.93
C ILE A 810 -31.17 -13.25 14.54
N LEU A 811 -30.01 -12.83 15.03
CA LEU A 811 -29.09 -13.76 15.68
C LEU A 811 -29.65 -14.13 17.05
N THR A 812 -29.59 -15.42 17.39
CA THR A 812 -30.04 -15.93 18.68
C THR A 812 -29.06 -16.98 19.21
N GLY A 813 -28.99 -17.09 20.54
CA GLY A 813 -28.11 -18.03 21.23
C GLY A 813 -26.76 -17.42 21.61
N GLU A 814 -25.84 -18.26 22.04
CA GLU A 814 -24.49 -17.80 22.41
C GLU A 814 -23.66 -17.47 21.17
N ILE A 815 -22.99 -16.32 21.21
CA ILE A 815 -22.08 -15.87 20.16
C ILE A 815 -20.73 -15.48 20.75
N VAL A 816 -19.67 -15.67 19.96
CA VAL A 816 -18.35 -15.14 20.28
C VAL A 816 -18.24 -13.75 19.69
N ILE A 817 -17.83 -12.78 20.49
CA ILE A 817 -17.70 -11.38 20.09
C ILE A 817 -16.29 -10.87 20.39
N THR A 818 -15.73 -10.08 19.47
CA THR A 818 -14.39 -9.48 19.60
C THR A 818 -14.29 -8.24 18.74
N ARG A 819 -13.31 -7.37 19.03
CA ARG A 819 -12.91 -6.26 18.16
C ARG A 819 -11.53 -6.49 17.58
N ALA A 820 -11.26 -6.00 16.37
CA ALA A 820 -9.94 -6.05 15.78
C ALA A 820 -9.19 -4.72 16.01
N PRO A 821 -7.89 -4.74 16.38
CA PRO A 821 -7.05 -5.90 16.67
C PRO A 821 -7.29 -6.47 18.09
N ALA A 822 -7.38 -7.80 18.20
CA ALA A 822 -7.37 -8.53 19.47
C ALA A 822 -5.97 -9.07 19.74
N MET A 823 -5.47 -8.90 20.97
CA MET A 823 -4.14 -9.33 21.39
C MET A 823 -4.18 -10.11 22.69
N HIS A 824 -4.97 -9.64 23.66
CA HIS A 824 -5.15 -10.31 24.94
C HIS A 824 -6.20 -11.44 24.81
N PRO A 825 -6.03 -12.58 25.49
CA PRO A 825 -7.01 -13.67 25.45
C PRO A 825 -8.43 -13.24 25.86
N GLY A 826 -8.53 -12.32 26.83
CA GLY A 826 -9.78 -11.70 27.26
C GLY A 826 -10.37 -10.65 26.31
N ASP A 827 -9.75 -10.34 25.17
CA ASP A 827 -10.38 -9.46 24.16
C ASP A 827 -11.51 -10.19 23.39
N VAL A 828 -11.55 -11.52 23.50
CA VAL A 828 -12.58 -12.38 22.94
C VAL A 828 -13.54 -12.78 24.06
N GLN A 829 -14.79 -12.32 23.96
CA GLN A 829 -15.83 -12.61 24.94
C GLN A 829 -16.94 -13.47 24.34
N VAL A 830 -17.76 -14.08 25.19
CA VAL A 830 -18.97 -14.80 24.80
C VAL A 830 -20.16 -14.07 25.40
N CYS A 831 -21.15 -13.74 24.57
CA CYS A 831 -22.38 -13.09 24.98
C CYS A 831 -23.59 -13.82 24.39
N ARG A 832 -24.80 -13.45 24.81
CA ARG A 832 -26.05 -14.06 24.33
C ARG A 832 -26.78 -13.12 23.39
N ALA A 833 -26.94 -13.53 22.14
CA ALA A 833 -27.85 -12.88 21.22
C ALA A 833 -29.30 -13.29 21.54
N VAL A 834 -30.18 -12.30 21.71
CA VAL A 834 -31.56 -12.52 22.16
C VAL A 834 -32.59 -11.91 21.20
N MET A 835 -33.81 -12.44 21.25
CA MET A 835 -34.98 -11.79 20.66
C MET A 835 -35.52 -10.76 21.66
N VAL A 836 -35.95 -9.61 21.16
CA VAL A 836 -36.60 -8.56 21.97
C VAL A 836 -38.13 -8.66 21.84
N PRO A 837 -38.91 -8.10 22.78
CA PRO A 837 -40.37 -8.17 22.74
C PRO A 837 -40.97 -7.62 21.44
N ASP A 838 -42.09 -8.18 20.99
CA ASP A 838 -42.79 -7.73 19.79
C ASP A 838 -43.13 -6.23 19.88
N GLY A 839 -42.93 -5.51 18.78
CA GLY A 839 -43.12 -4.06 18.73
C GLY A 839 -41.97 -3.23 19.32
N CYS A 840 -40.90 -3.86 19.81
CA CYS A 840 -39.71 -3.15 20.26
C CYS A 840 -39.08 -2.32 19.11
N PRO A 841 -38.77 -1.03 19.33
CA PRO A 841 -38.13 -0.18 18.32
C PRO A 841 -36.81 -0.71 17.76
N LEU A 842 -36.09 -1.53 18.53
CA LEU A 842 -34.81 -2.13 18.10
C LEU A 842 -34.95 -2.96 16.81
N TYR A 843 -36.14 -3.49 16.49
CA TYR A 843 -36.38 -4.19 15.21
C TYR A 843 -36.16 -3.31 13.98
N GLY A 844 -36.32 -1.99 14.12
CA GLY A 844 -36.03 -1.01 13.07
C GLY A 844 -34.53 -0.85 12.77
N LEU A 845 -33.67 -1.19 13.73
CA LEU A 845 -32.22 -1.08 13.62
C LEU A 845 -31.65 -2.34 12.97
N ARG A 846 -30.98 -2.17 11.82
CA ARG A 846 -30.42 -3.27 11.03
C ARG A 846 -28.92 -3.12 10.88
N ASN A 847 -28.24 -4.25 10.65
CA ASN A 847 -26.82 -4.33 10.32
C ASN A 847 -25.89 -3.68 11.35
N CYS A 848 -26.31 -3.71 12.62
CA CYS A 848 -25.57 -3.26 13.79
C CYS A 848 -25.70 -4.28 14.92
N VAL A 849 -24.81 -4.20 15.90
CA VAL A 849 -24.94 -4.89 17.19
C VAL A 849 -25.38 -3.86 18.24
N VAL A 850 -26.48 -4.18 18.92
CA VAL A 850 -27.01 -3.37 20.02
C VAL A 850 -26.51 -3.97 21.33
N PHE A 851 -25.79 -3.16 22.11
CA PHE A 851 -25.25 -3.52 23.41
C PHE A 851 -26.16 -3.07 24.55
N SER A 852 -26.28 -3.90 25.59
CA SER A 852 -27.00 -3.51 26.81
C SER A 852 -26.36 -2.30 27.48
N GLN A 853 -27.21 -1.43 28.03
CA GLN A 853 -26.82 -0.34 28.94
C GLN A 853 -26.82 -0.77 30.42
N LYS A 854 -26.93 -2.07 30.70
CA LYS A 854 -26.92 -2.67 32.04
C LYS A 854 -25.63 -3.46 32.28
N GLY A 855 -25.34 -3.69 33.56
CA GLY A 855 -24.20 -4.46 34.04
C GLY A 855 -23.12 -3.62 34.71
N ASP A 856 -22.05 -4.27 35.12
CA ASP A 856 -20.96 -3.62 35.87
C ASP A 856 -19.95 -2.90 34.97
N ARG A 857 -19.75 -3.42 33.75
CA ARG A 857 -18.85 -2.86 32.73
C ARG A 857 -19.46 -3.04 31.35
N ASP A 858 -19.44 -1.99 30.54
CA ASP A 858 -19.92 -2.01 29.17
C ASP A 858 -19.18 -3.07 28.33
N LEU A 859 -19.92 -3.87 27.56
CA LEU A 859 -19.34 -4.92 26.73
C LEU A 859 -18.35 -4.38 25.68
N PRO A 860 -18.59 -3.24 25.00
CA PRO A 860 -17.62 -2.60 24.10
C PRO A 860 -16.21 -2.46 24.69
N SER A 861 -16.07 -1.92 25.90
CA SER A 861 -14.77 -1.71 26.54
C SER A 861 -14.07 -3.00 26.92
N GLN A 862 -14.78 -4.12 27.02
CA GLN A 862 -14.20 -5.45 27.24
C GLN A 862 -13.51 -6.00 25.98
N LEU A 863 -13.82 -5.46 24.80
CA LEU A 863 -13.37 -5.95 23.50
C LEU A 863 -12.21 -5.12 22.98
N SER A 864 -11.01 -5.36 23.52
CA SER A 864 -9.80 -4.60 23.19
C SER A 864 -9.91 -3.10 23.54
N GLY A 865 -10.74 -2.73 24.54
CA GLY A 865 -10.98 -1.33 24.90
C GLY A 865 -11.79 -0.54 23.86
N GLY A 866 -12.80 -1.16 23.26
CA GLY A 866 -13.66 -0.52 22.25
C GLY A 866 -14.61 0.53 22.82
N ASP A 867 -15.17 1.34 21.92
CA ASP A 867 -16.20 2.36 22.20
C ASP A 867 -17.33 2.30 21.15
N LEU A 868 -18.25 3.26 21.17
CA LEU A 868 -19.36 3.35 20.22
C LEU A 868 -19.21 4.52 19.25
N ASP A 869 -17.98 4.99 19.00
CA ASP A 869 -17.70 6.14 18.12
C ASP A 869 -17.55 5.79 16.62
N GLY A 870 -17.80 4.51 16.31
CA GLY A 870 -17.75 3.90 14.97
C GLY A 870 -16.95 2.60 14.91
N ASP A 871 -16.62 2.02 16.06
CA ASP A 871 -15.97 0.72 16.14
C ASP A 871 -16.80 -0.40 15.48
N LEU A 872 -16.08 -1.33 14.86
CA LEU A 872 -16.64 -2.51 14.21
C LEU A 872 -16.36 -3.76 15.04
N TYR A 873 -17.41 -4.51 15.33
CA TYR A 873 -17.40 -5.70 16.17
C TYR A 873 -17.58 -6.95 15.32
N ASN A 874 -16.73 -7.95 15.55
CA ASN A 874 -16.80 -9.26 14.92
C ASN A 874 -17.70 -10.17 15.75
N LEU A 875 -18.76 -10.67 15.13
CA LEU A 875 -19.71 -11.62 15.69
C LEU A 875 -19.48 -12.98 15.04
N ILE A 876 -19.27 -14.03 15.84
CA ILE A 876 -19.15 -15.41 15.36
C ILE A 876 -20.23 -16.25 16.06
N PHE A 877 -21.20 -16.72 15.28
CA PHE A 877 -22.32 -17.55 15.74
C PHE A 877 -22.22 -18.99 15.22
N ASP A 878 -20.98 -19.43 14.98
CA ASP A 878 -20.63 -20.81 14.68
C ASP A 878 -20.18 -21.52 15.96
N ALA A 879 -20.96 -22.49 16.42
CA ALA A 879 -20.68 -23.25 17.65
C ALA A 879 -19.29 -23.93 17.64
N ARG A 880 -18.70 -24.21 16.47
CA ARG A 880 -17.35 -24.79 16.36
C ARG A 880 -16.25 -23.84 16.86
N PHE A 881 -16.51 -22.54 16.88
CA PHE A 881 -15.60 -21.51 17.35
C PHE A 881 -15.77 -21.16 18.83
N ARG A 882 -16.68 -21.84 19.54
CA ARG A 882 -16.90 -21.62 20.97
C ARG A 882 -15.60 -21.92 21.75
N PRO A 883 -15.05 -20.94 22.48
CA PRO A 883 -13.92 -21.16 23.38
C PRO A 883 -14.21 -22.25 24.41
N LYS A 884 -13.21 -23.10 24.71
CA LYS A 884 -13.29 -24.03 25.86
C LYS A 884 -12.97 -23.32 27.17
N ARG A 885 -12.28 -22.18 27.10
CA ARG A 885 -11.90 -21.33 28.23
C ARG A 885 -12.25 -19.89 27.89
N ILE A 886 -12.77 -19.17 28.87
CA ILE A 886 -13.05 -17.73 28.78
C ILE A 886 -12.16 -17.05 29.81
N TYR A 887 -11.60 -15.90 29.46
CA TYR A 887 -10.76 -15.11 30.34
C TYR A 887 -11.41 -13.75 30.58
N THR A 888 -11.15 -13.20 31.76
CA THR A 888 -11.59 -11.86 32.11
C THR A 888 -11.02 -10.85 31.11
N ALA A 889 -11.87 -9.93 30.66
CA ALA A 889 -11.48 -8.86 29.78
C ALA A 889 -10.35 -8.02 30.38
N ALA A 890 -9.37 -7.65 29.55
CA ALA A 890 -8.32 -6.75 29.97
C ALA A 890 -8.91 -5.38 30.31
N ASP A 891 -8.39 -4.74 31.35
CA ASP A 891 -8.91 -3.44 31.80
C ASP A 891 -8.49 -2.28 30.86
N TYR A 892 -7.30 -2.38 30.25
CA TYR A 892 -6.66 -1.34 29.42
C TYR A 892 -6.87 0.07 29.99
N PRO A 893 -6.18 0.41 31.10
CA PRO A 893 -6.38 1.69 31.75
C PRO A 893 -6.03 2.83 30.79
N ARG A 894 -6.90 3.85 30.74
CA ARG A 894 -6.69 5.05 29.91
C ARG A 894 -5.40 5.72 30.34
N VAL A 895 -4.43 5.82 29.42
CA VAL A 895 -3.16 6.49 29.66
C VAL A 895 -3.39 8.00 29.63
N LYS A 896 -3.02 8.70 30.71
CA LYS A 896 -3.10 10.17 30.75
C LYS A 896 -2.12 10.75 29.72
N GLY A 897 -2.61 11.69 28.92
CA GLY A 897 -1.79 12.36 27.91
C GLY A 897 -0.69 13.21 28.54
N LYS A 898 0.36 13.47 27.76
CA LYS A 898 1.43 14.41 28.17
C LYS A 898 0.91 15.85 28.06
N GLU A 899 0.45 16.40 29.18
CA GLU A 899 -0.04 17.78 29.26
C GLU A 899 1.12 18.79 29.32
N LEU A 900 1.01 19.87 28.54
CA LEU A 900 2.00 20.96 28.52
C LEU A 900 1.74 22.04 29.58
N GLY A 901 0.59 22.03 30.25
CA GLY A 901 0.17 23.09 31.18
C GLY A 901 -0.14 24.44 30.51
N ARG A 902 -0.05 24.52 29.18
CA ARG A 902 -0.41 25.66 28.34
C ARG A 902 -1.14 25.18 27.07
N PRO A 903 -1.85 26.07 26.35
CA PRO A 903 -2.39 25.74 25.04
C PRO A 903 -1.30 25.25 24.07
N VAL A 904 -1.66 24.28 23.23
CA VAL A 904 -0.79 23.71 22.20
C VAL A 904 -0.60 24.71 21.06
N ASN A 905 0.64 24.89 20.61
CA ASN A 905 0.95 25.67 19.41
C ASN A 905 1.33 24.76 18.22
N THR A 906 1.59 25.35 17.06
CA THR A 906 1.97 24.60 15.85
C THR A 906 3.27 23.81 16.02
N GLU A 907 4.25 24.37 16.72
CA GLU A 907 5.56 23.74 16.92
C GLU A 907 5.43 22.45 17.73
N ASP A 908 4.60 22.45 18.78
CA ASP A 908 4.32 21.27 19.60
C ASP A 908 3.68 20.14 18.78
N MET A 909 2.79 20.47 17.84
CA MET A 909 2.13 19.49 16.97
C MET A 909 3.12 18.85 15.99
N VAL A 910 4.03 19.65 15.45
CA VAL A 910 5.08 19.18 14.53
C VAL A 910 6.10 18.34 15.29
N ASP A 911 6.51 18.74 16.49
CA ASP A 911 7.39 17.94 17.34
C ASP A 911 6.77 16.60 17.70
N PHE A 912 5.47 16.58 17.98
CA PHE A 912 4.73 15.34 18.18
C PHE A 912 4.69 14.47 16.91
N LEU A 913 4.49 15.06 15.72
CA LEU A 913 4.51 14.32 14.45
C LEU A 913 5.88 13.64 14.22
N ILE A 914 6.98 14.36 14.46
CA ILE A 914 8.34 13.81 14.33
C ILE A 914 8.61 12.73 15.38
N ASP A 915 8.23 12.94 16.64
CA ASP A 915 8.35 11.91 17.69
C ASP A 915 7.51 10.67 17.35
N PHE A 916 6.33 10.84 16.73
CA PHE A 916 5.52 9.73 16.24
C PHE A 916 6.24 8.94 15.14
N MET A 917 6.78 9.61 14.12
CA MET A 917 7.51 8.95 13.03
C MET A 917 8.73 8.14 13.52
N GLN A 918 9.40 8.60 14.59
CA GLN A 918 10.54 7.91 15.20
C GLN A 918 10.14 6.70 16.07
N ASN A 919 8.94 6.75 16.66
CA ASN A 919 8.51 5.86 17.72
C ASN A 919 7.24 5.05 17.39
N ASP A 920 6.78 5.02 16.14
CA ASP A 920 5.74 4.08 15.71
C ASP A 920 6.28 2.64 15.74
N ARG A 921 5.99 1.92 16.83
CA ARG A 921 6.43 0.55 17.08
C ARG A 921 5.29 -0.46 17.06
N LEU A 922 4.09 -0.07 16.62
CA LEU A 922 2.91 -0.93 16.66
C LEU A 922 3.15 -2.27 15.95
N GLY A 923 3.66 -2.21 14.71
CA GLY A 923 3.95 -3.40 13.90
C GLY A 923 5.03 -4.32 14.50
N LEU A 924 6.02 -3.76 15.20
CA LEU A 924 7.06 -4.53 15.89
C LEU A 924 6.47 -5.30 17.09
N ILE A 925 5.62 -4.65 17.88
CA ILE A 925 4.94 -5.25 19.04
C ILE A 925 4.03 -6.39 18.59
N SER A 926 3.18 -6.18 17.58
CA SER A 926 2.30 -7.23 17.05
C SER A 926 3.08 -8.41 16.48
N THR A 927 4.19 -8.14 15.78
CA THR A 927 5.08 -9.18 15.23
C THR A 927 5.72 -10.01 16.35
N ARG A 928 6.24 -9.34 17.39
CA ARG A 928 6.87 -10.03 18.52
C ARG A 928 5.88 -10.85 19.34
N HIS A 929 4.65 -10.36 19.50
CA HIS A 929 3.58 -11.08 20.16
C HIS A 929 3.28 -12.41 19.47
N LEU A 930 3.15 -12.42 18.13
CA LEU A 930 2.94 -13.65 17.37
C LEU A 930 4.11 -14.64 17.49
N ILE A 931 5.35 -14.15 17.47
CA ILE A 931 6.53 -15.01 17.62
C ILE A 931 6.54 -15.66 18.99
N ILE A 932 6.38 -14.88 20.08
CA ILE A 932 6.42 -15.42 21.44
C ILE A 932 5.23 -16.35 21.69
N ALA A 933 4.03 -15.99 21.24
CA ALA A 933 2.84 -16.84 21.38
C ALA A 933 2.96 -18.18 20.62
N ASP A 934 3.71 -18.22 19.51
CA ASP A 934 4.00 -19.47 18.82
C ASP A 934 5.05 -20.32 19.58
N GLN A 935 6.10 -19.67 20.09
CA GLN A 935 7.25 -20.32 20.73
C GLN A 935 6.97 -20.86 22.14
N GLN A 936 6.09 -20.20 22.89
CA GLN A 936 5.76 -20.55 24.27
C GLN A 936 4.59 -21.54 24.33
N LYS A 937 4.59 -22.41 25.35
CA LYS A 937 3.55 -23.43 25.50
C LYS A 937 2.20 -22.82 25.88
N GLU A 938 2.25 -21.80 26.74
CA GLU A 938 1.11 -21.01 27.23
C GLU A 938 0.50 -20.13 26.13
N GLY A 939 1.20 -19.95 25.01
CA GLY A 939 0.75 -19.13 23.89
C GLY A 939 0.52 -17.67 24.29
N THR A 940 -0.64 -17.14 23.91
CA THR A 940 -1.08 -15.77 24.23
C THR A 940 -1.28 -15.51 25.73
N LEU A 941 -1.36 -16.57 26.55
CA LEU A 941 -1.44 -16.45 28.02
C LEU A 941 -0.08 -16.26 28.68
N HIS A 942 1.01 -16.40 27.93
CA HIS A 942 2.35 -16.20 28.47
C HIS A 942 2.51 -14.76 29.00
N PRO A 943 3.16 -14.53 30.16
CA PRO A 943 3.30 -13.19 30.75
C PRO A 943 3.88 -12.13 29.79
N ASP A 944 4.86 -12.52 28.96
CA ASP A 944 5.40 -11.62 27.94
C ASP A 944 4.38 -11.25 26.84
N CYS A 945 3.46 -12.16 26.49
CA CYS A 945 2.39 -11.87 25.54
C CYS A 945 1.35 -10.91 26.15
N ILE A 946 0.99 -11.11 27.43
CA ILE A 946 0.11 -10.19 28.17
C ILE A 946 0.73 -8.80 28.26
N LYS A 947 2.02 -8.73 28.57
CA LYS A 947 2.77 -7.47 28.58
C LYS A 947 2.79 -6.81 27.19
N LEU A 948 3.01 -7.58 26.13
CA LEU A 948 2.95 -7.07 24.75
C LEU A 948 1.55 -6.58 24.37
N ALA A 949 0.47 -7.21 24.86
CA ALA A 949 -0.89 -6.73 24.65
C ALA A 949 -1.14 -5.39 25.34
N GLN A 950 -0.63 -5.20 26.57
CA GLN A 950 -0.68 -3.90 27.26
C GLN A 950 0.11 -2.83 26.50
N MET A 951 1.35 -3.13 26.09
CA MET A 951 2.18 -2.23 25.29
C MET A 951 1.54 -1.89 23.94
N HIS A 952 0.83 -2.85 23.33
CA HIS A 952 0.09 -2.64 22.09
C HIS A 952 -1.06 -1.66 22.28
N SER A 953 -1.84 -1.79 23.37
CA SER A 953 -2.88 -0.80 23.72
C SER A 953 -2.30 0.60 23.90
N THR A 954 -1.18 0.75 24.63
CA THR A 954 -0.48 2.03 24.74
C THR A 954 -0.04 2.58 23.38
N ALA A 955 0.48 1.74 22.48
CA ALA A 955 0.87 2.15 21.14
C ALA A 955 -0.31 2.58 20.25
N VAL A 956 -1.50 1.98 20.43
CA VAL A 956 -2.75 2.39 19.74
C VAL A 956 -3.21 3.78 20.19
N ASP A 957 -3.02 4.11 21.47
CA ASP A 957 -3.38 5.41 22.04
C ASP A 957 -2.28 6.48 21.92
N PHE A 958 -1.05 6.11 21.54
CA PHE A 958 0.06 7.04 21.31
C PHE A 958 -0.31 8.23 20.41
N PRO A 959 -1.02 8.05 19.26
CA PRO A 959 -1.57 9.14 18.45
C PRO A 959 -2.33 10.24 19.19
N LYS A 960 -2.99 9.90 20.30
CA LYS A 960 -3.83 10.83 21.08
C LYS A 960 -3.14 11.31 22.35
N THR A 961 -2.37 10.44 22.99
CA THR A 961 -1.79 10.68 24.33
C THR A 961 -0.38 11.26 24.30
N GLY A 962 0.38 11.01 23.22
CA GLY A 962 1.80 11.34 23.18
C GLY A 962 2.69 10.45 24.05
N VAL A 963 2.14 9.37 24.64
CA VAL A 963 2.91 8.44 25.47
C VAL A 963 3.44 7.29 24.62
N LYS A 964 4.76 7.23 24.47
CA LYS A 964 5.45 6.18 23.73
C LYS A 964 5.72 4.94 24.58
N VAL A 965 5.86 3.82 23.90
CA VAL A 965 6.19 2.54 24.52
C VAL A 965 7.68 2.48 24.87
N GLU A 966 8.00 2.11 26.11
CA GLU A 966 9.39 1.97 26.56
C GLU A 966 10.06 0.71 25.99
N MET A 967 11.05 0.91 25.11
CA MET A 967 11.77 -0.20 24.46
C MET A 967 12.56 -1.07 25.43
N ALA A 968 13.01 -0.52 26.57
CA ALA A 968 13.68 -1.28 27.62
C ALA A 968 12.77 -2.37 28.23
N GLN A 969 11.46 -2.15 28.22
CA GLN A 969 10.48 -3.07 28.76
C GLN A 969 10.02 -4.14 27.76
N LEU A 970 10.37 -3.99 26.48
CA LEU A 970 9.94 -4.87 25.40
C LEU A 970 10.52 -6.29 25.61
N PRO A 971 9.66 -7.33 25.78
CA PRO A 971 10.13 -8.70 25.98
C PRO A 971 11.14 -9.13 24.93
N LYS A 972 12.18 -9.88 25.31
CA LYS A 972 13.20 -10.34 24.35
C LYS A 972 12.66 -11.53 23.55
N CYS A 973 12.94 -11.56 22.24
CA CYS A 973 12.65 -12.71 21.39
C CYS A 973 13.93 -13.14 20.64
N GLY A 974 14.02 -14.43 20.32
CA GLY A 974 15.11 -14.96 19.50
C GLY A 974 15.11 -14.39 18.07
N ARG A 975 16.15 -14.71 17.30
CA ARG A 975 16.28 -14.28 15.89
C ARG A 975 15.49 -15.16 14.92
N THR A 976 14.97 -16.28 15.39
CA THR A 976 14.20 -17.25 14.60
C THR A 976 12.71 -16.96 14.66
N ARG A 977 12.04 -17.11 13.52
CA ARG A 977 10.61 -16.86 13.34
C ARG A 977 9.90 -18.13 12.87
N PRO A 978 8.59 -18.28 13.13
CA PRO A 978 7.84 -19.38 12.55
C PRO A 978 7.69 -19.21 11.04
N ASP A 979 7.61 -20.33 10.33
CA ASP A 979 7.52 -20.45 8.87
C ASP A 979 6.35 -19.69 8.23
N PHE A 980 5.19 -19.60 8.89
CA PHE A 980 4.09 -18.78 8.39
C PHE A 980 4.44 -17.28 8.34
N MET A 981 5.50 -16.82 9.01
CA MET A 981 6.00 -15.45 8.91
C MET A 981 7.07 -15.26 7.84
N ALA A 982 7.43 -16.32 7.11
CA ALA A 982 8.30 -16.21 5.95
C ALA A 982 7.64 -15.33 4.88
N PRO A 983 8.42 -14.49 4.18
CA PRO A 983 7.92 -13.78 3.02
C PRO A 983 7.51 -14.77 1.93
N GLY A 984 6.50 -14.40 1.13
CA GLY A 984 6.15 -15.14 -0.08
C GLY A 984 7.07 -14.76 -1.25
N PRO A 985 7.20 -15.62 -2.26
CA PRO A 985 7.97 -15.29 -3.46
C PRO A 985 7.38 -14.08 -4.19
N HIS A 986 8.24 -13.26 -4.76
CA HIS A 986 7.83 -12.11 -5.57
C HIS A 986 7.10 -12.63 -6.81
N LEU A 987 5.94 -12.02 -7.13
CA LEU A 987 5.24 -12.31 -8.39
C LEU A 987 5.55 -11.16 -9.33
N LEU A 988 6.27 -11.44 -10.42
CA LEU A 988 6.45 -10.48 -11.50
C LEU A 988 5.49 -10.81 -12.63
N ILE A 989 4.76 -9.81 -13.10
CA ILE A 989 3.92 -9.93 -14.30
C ILE A 989 4.78 -9.54 -15.49
N GLU A 990 5.45 -10.52 -16.10
CA GLU A 990 6.38 -10.29 -17.22
C GLU A 990 5.61 -9.98 -18.52
N LYS A 991 4.52 -10.72 -18.79
CA LYS A 991 3.64 -10.56 -19.98
C LYS A 991 2.18 -10.85 -19.64
N VAL A 992 1.26 -10.50 -20.54
CA VAL A 992 -0.20 -10.76 -20.43
C VAL A 992 -0.53 -12.26 -20.22
N THR A 993 0.43 -13.18 -20.41
CA THR A 993 0.20 -14.63 -20.22
C THR A 993 1.14 -15.31 -19.22
N GLU A 994 2.10 -14.59 -18.61
CA GLU A 994 3.16 -15.21 -17.83
C GLU A 994 3.51 -14.46 -16.54
N TYR A 995 3.72 -15.24 -15.47
CA TYR A 995 4.21 -14.78 -14.18
C TYR A 995 5.46 -15.54 -13.80
N SER A 996 6.50 -14.84 -13.36
CA SER A 996 7.68 -15.45 -12.75
C SER A 996 7.64 -15.31 -11.23
N GLU A 997 8.07 -16.39 -10.54
CA GLU A 997 8.32 -16.37 -9.10
C GLU A 997 9.81 -16.10 -8.89
N GLU A 998 10.16 -14.95 -8.32
CA GLU A 998 11.51 -14.71 -7.84
C GLU A 998 11.64 -15.07 -6.35
N ARG A 999 12.79 -15.65 -5.97
CA ARG A 999 13.10 -15.93 -4.56
C ARG A 999 13.26 -14.62 -3.78
N ASP A 1000 12.66 -14.52 -2.59
CA ASP A 1000 12.97 -13.43 -1.67
C ASP A 1000 14.47 -13.45 -1.34
N PRO A 1001 15.17 -12.32 -1.47
CA PRO A 1001 16.60 -12.20 -1.20
C PRO A 1001 17.03 -12.47 0.26
N ARG A 1002 16.10 -12.37 1.21
CA ARG A 1002 16.36 -12.56 2.66
C ARG A 1002 16.33 -14.01 3.11
N ASP A 1003 15.87 -14.93 2.26
CA ASP A 1003 15.82 -16.37 2.56
C ASP A 1003 17.16 -17.10 2.36
N ASP A 1004 18.20 -16.37 1.94
CA ASP A 1004 19.54 -16.95 1.77
C ASP A 1004 20.32 -16.91 3.10
N GLU A 1005 20.32 -18.05 3.82
CA GLU A 1005 21.54 -18.70 4.28
C GLU A 1005 22.75 -17.84 4.68
N ASN A 1006 23.31 -17.28 3.61
CA ASN A 1006 24.66 -16.78 3.45
C ASN A 1006 24.73 -15.25 3.37
N ASN A 1007 23.58 -14.58 3.41
CA ASN A 1007 23.49 -13.13 3.47
C ASN A 1007 23.59 -12.69 4.92
N ASP A 1008 24.70 -12.07 5.30
CA ASP A 1008 24.58 -10.94 6.20
C ASP A 1008 23.86 -9.89 5.36
N ASP A 1009 22.63 -9.52 5.75
CA ASP A 1009 21.81 -8.54 5.04
C ASP A 1009 22.68 -7.36 4.62
N GLU A 1010 22.36 -6.73 3.49
CA GLU A 1010 23.10 -5.59 2.95
C GLU A 1010 23.25 -4.42 3.96
N TYR A 1011 22.50 -4.49 5.06
CA TYR A 1011 22.50 -3.59 6.21
C TYR A 1011 23.23 -4.13 7.47
N GLY A 1012 24.01 -5.21 7.39
CA GLY A 1012 24.76 -5.79 8.53
C GLY A 1012 23.89 -6.57 9.53
N ASN A 1013 22.65 -6.91 9.17
CA ASN A 1013 21.77 -7.74 10.00
C ASN A 1013 21.98 -9.21 9.63
N ALA A 1014 22.17 -10.10 10.61
CA ALA A 1014 22.23 -11.54 10.32
C ALA A 1014 20.85 -12.04 9.82
N PRO A 1015 20.83 -13.01 8.89
CA PRO A 1015 19.62 -13.38 8.15
C PRO A 1015 18.57 -13.95 9.10
N THR A 1016 17.31 -13.60 8.86
CA THR A 1016 16.19 -14.10 9.66
C THR A 1016 15.93 -15.56 9.31
N ARG A 1017 16.03 -16.45 10.30
CA ARG A 1017 15.77 -17.88 10.10
C ARG A 1017 14.33 -18.26 10.41
N TYR A 1018 13.83 -19.28 9.71
CA TYR A 1018 12.47 -19.78 9.87
C TYR A 1018 12.45 -21.23 10.35
N TYR A 1019 11.58 -21.55 11.31
CA TYR A 1019 11.31 -22.92 11.74
C TYR A 1019 9.87 -23.33 11.42
N GLU A 1020 9.66 -24.62 11.19
CA GLU A 1020 8.33 -25.19 11.00
C GLU A 1020 7.50 -25.07 12.30
N SER A 1021 6.48 -24.22 12.32
CA SER A 1021 5.59 -24.11 13.49
C SER A 1021 4.66 -25.32 13.59
N GLU A 1022 4.55 -25.89 14.78
CA GLU A 1022 3.62 -26.99 15.10
C GLU A 1022 2.21 -26.48 15.49
N LYS A 1023 2.04 -25.17 15.62
CA LYS A 1023 0.77 -24.51 15.94
C LYS A 1023 -0.11 -24.39 14.71
N ILE A 1024 -1.38 -24.05 14.91
CA ILE A 1024 -2.37 -24.01 13.82
C ILE A 1024 -1.97 -23.10 12.66
N LEU A 1025 -1.34 -21.95 12.93
CA LEU A 1025 -0.90 -21.03 11.87
C LEU A 1025 0.16 -21.65 10.95
N GLY A 1026 1.09 -22.43 11.50
CA GLY A 1026 2.06 -23.17 10.71
C GLY A 1026 1.39 -24.25 9.86
N LYS A 1027 0.46 -25.02 10.44
CA LYS A 1027 -0.30 -26.04 9.70
C LYS A 1027 -1.09 -25.45 8.53
N LEU A 1028 -1.82 -24.36 8.77
CA LEU A 1028 -2.61 -23.62 7.77
C LEU A 1028 -1.72 -23.14 6.61
N TYR A 1029 -0.57 -22.54 6.94
CA TYR A 1029 0.41 -22.06 5.95
C TYR A 1029 0.92 -23.18 5.04
N ARG A 1030 1.32 -24.32 5.61
CA ARG A 1030 1.89 -25.46 4.85
C ARG A 1030 0.87 -26.27 4.06
N THR A 1031 -0.41 -26.20 4.41
CA THR A 1031 -1.47 -26.89 3.67
C THR A 1031 -1.69 -26.31 2.26
N ILE A 1032 -1.21 -25.09 1.98
CA ILE A 1032 -1.38 -24.43 0.69
C ILE A 1032 -0.10 -24.51 -0.16
N ASP A 1033 -0.21 -25.27 -1.25
CA ASP A 1033 0.77 -25.32 -2.33
C ASP A 1033 0.30 -24.43 -3.50
N GLU A 1034 0.94 -23.28 -3.67
CA GLU A 1034 0.64 -22.32 -4.74
C GLU A 1034 0.99 -22.86 -6.12
N ARG A 1035 2.05 -23.65 -6.24
CA ARG A 1035 2.51 -24.18 -7.53
C ARG A 1035 1.57 -25.23 -8.04
N LYS A 1036 1.15 -26.12 -7.14
CA LYS A 1036 0.12 -27.12 -7.44
C LYS A 1036 -1.20 -26.45 -7.83
N PHE A 1037 -1.63 -25.42 -7.09
CA PHE A 1037 -2.85 -24.68 -7.44
C PHE A 1037 -2.74 -24.00 -8.81
N LYS A 1038 -1.58 -23.42 -9.13
CA LYS A 1038 -1.33 -22.78 -10.43
C LYS A 1038 -1.33 -23.78 -11.59
N SER A 1039 -0.74 -24.97 -11.41
CA SER A 1039 -0.77 -26.01 -12.45
C SER A 1039 -2.18 -26.53 -12.69
N GLU A 1040 -2.97 -26.72 -11.62
CA GLU A 1040 -4.37 -27.16 -11.71
C GLU A 1040 -5.23 -26.17 -12.53
N ILE A 1041 -5.03 -24.85 -12.36
CA ILE A 1041 -5.79 -23.84 -13.11
C ILE A 1041 -5.34 -23.75 -14.58
N LYS A 1042 -4.03 -23.84 -14.86
CA LYS A 1042 -3.50 -23.66 -16.22
C LYS A 1042 -3.89 -24.76 -17.21
N GLU A 1043 -4.07 -26.00 -16.75
CA GLU A 1043 -4.49 -27.11 -17.63
C GLU A 1043 -5.89 -26.88 -18.25
N GLU A 1044 -6.70 -26.00 -17.66
CA GLU A 1044 -8.09 -25.75 -18.09
C GLU A 1044 -8.23 -24.61 -19.14
N SER A 1045 -7.21 -23.74 -19.32
CA SER A 1045 -7.28 -22.48 -20.09
C SER A 1045 -6.78 -22.54 -21.55
N SER A 1046 -6.69 -23.73 -22.18
CA SER A 1046 -5.85 -23.95 -23.39
C SER A 1046 -6.43 -23.49 -24.75
N GLN A 1047 -7.46 -22.64 -24.82
CA GLN A 1047 -8.01 -22.14 -26.09
C GLN A 1047 -7.90 -20.62 -26.17
N LYS A 1048 -7.14 -20.10 -27.13
CA LYS A 1048 -7.08 -18.67 -27.44
C LYS A 1048 -8.13 -18.35 -28.51
N LEU A 1049 -9.25 -17.74 -28.10
CA LEU A 1049 -10.30 -17.28 -29.00
C LEU A 1049 -10.40 -15.75 -28.94
N ASN A 1050 -10.70 -15.10 -30.06
CA ASN A 1050 -11.00 -13.67 -30.06
C ASN A 1050 -12.49 -13.47 -29.76
N LEU A 1051 -12.86 -13.62 -28.48
CA LEU A 1051 -14.26 -13.61 -28.04
C LEU A 1051 -14.96 -12.27 -28.27
N ILE A 1052 -14.21 -11.16 -28.36
CA ILE A 1052 -14.78 -9.84 -28.67
C ILE A 1052 -15.40 -9.84 -30.07
N LEU A 1053 -14.79 -10.54 -31.03
CA LEU A 1053 -15.33 -10.69 -32.39
C LEU A 1053 -16.64 -11.50 -32.37
N ASP A 1054 -16.72 -12.57 -31.57
CA ASP A 1054 -17.94 -13.37 -31.44
C ASP A 1054 -19.09 -12.56 -30.84
N VAL A 1055 -18.81 -11.73 -29.83
CA VAL A 1055 -19.80 -10.81 -29.24
C VAL A 1055 -20.27 -9.77 -30.26
N TRP A 1056 -19.36 -9.25 -31.09
CA TRP A 1056 -19.68 -8.35 -32.18
C TRP A 1056 -20.62 -9.00 -33.20
N ASP A 1057 -20.30 -10.21 -33.66
CA ASP A 1057 -21.12 -10.96 -34.62
C ASP A 1057 -22.52 -11.25 -34.07
N TYR A 1058 -22.63 -11.55 -32.77
CA TYR A 1058 -23.91 -11.69 -32.09
C TYR A 1058 -24.73 -10.40 -32.12
N ILE A 1059 -24.13 -9.25 -31.80
CA ILE A 1059 -24.81 -7.95 -31.80
C ILE A 1059 -25.27 -7.58 -33.21
N VAL A 1060 -24.41 -7.74 -34.22
CA VAL A 1060 -24.77 -7.51 -35.63
C VAL A 1060 -25.91 -8.43 -36.05
N GLY A 1061 -25.89 -9.71 -35.66
CA GLY A 1061 -26.97 -10.66 -35.90
C GLY A 1061 -28.28 -10.26 -35.23
N PHE A 1062 -28.23 -9.79 -33.97
CA PHE A 1062 -29.40 -9.29 -33.24
C PHE A 1062 -30.05 -8.10 -33.95
N VAL A 1063 -29.24 -7.12 -34.38
CA VAL A 1063 -29.72 -5.91 -35.08
C VAL A 1063 -30.33 -6.26 -36.45
N ARG A 1064 -29.74 -7.20 -37.20
CA ARG A 1064 -30.24 -7.63 -38.52
C ARG A 1064 -31.58 -8.35 -38.48
N ASN A 1065 -31.88 -9.04 -37.38
CA ASN A 1065 -33.09 -9.86 -37.23
C ASN A 1065 -34.31 -9.08 -36.69
N GLU A 1066 -34.21 -7.77 -36.51
CA GLU A 1066 -35.31 -6.94 -36.00
C GLU A 1066 -36.22 -6.42 -37.12
N GLU A 1067 -37.53 -6.44 -36.88
CA GLU A 1067 -38.62 -6.31 -37.88
C GLU A 1067 -38.68 -4.93 -38.56
N ASN A 1068 -37.88 -3.97 -38.10
CA ASN A 1068 -37.74 -2.65 -38.71
C ASN A 1068 -36.27 -2.22 -38.63
N PRO A 1069 -35.44 -2.52 -39.64
CA PRO A 1069 -34.04 -2.14 -39.65
C PRO A 1069 -33.95 -0.64 -39.98
N ILE A 1070 -34.19 0.21 -38.97
CA ILE A 1070 -33.47 1.48 -38.95
C ILE A 1070 -32.00 1.03 -38.89
N ASN A 1071 -31.24 1.23 -39.97
CA ASN A 1071 -29.79 1.01 -39.97
C ASN A 1071 -29.26 1.60 -38.67
N LEU A 1072 -28.86 0.75 -37.72
CA LEU A 1072 -28.33 1.23 -36.45
C LEU A 1072 -27.17 2.16 -36.80
N PRO A 1073 -27.25 3.48 -36.56
CA PRO A 1073 -26.31 4.44 -37.13
C PRO A 1073 -24.99 4.46 -36.34
N TRP A 1074 -24.47 3.29 -36.00
CA TRP A 1074 -23.26 3.17 -35.19
C TRP A 1074 -22.05 3.80 -35.89
N GLN A 1075 -22.02 3.84 -37.23
CA GLN A 1075 -20.97 4.52 -37.99
C GLN A 1075 -20.92 6.03 -37.73
N GLU A 1076 -22.06 6.66 -37.44
CA GLU A 1076 -22.12 8.09 -37.09
C GLU A 1076 -21.44 8.36 -35.73
N TYR A 1077 -21.39 7.35 -34.86
CA TYR A 1077 -20.73 7.41 -33.56
C TYR A 1077 -19.29 6.90 -33.58
N ALA A 1078 -18.69 6.63 -34.75
CA ALA A 1078 -17.32 6.11 -34.83
C ALA A 1078 -16.29 7.11 -34.24
N GLU A 1079 -16.43 8.40 -34.54
CA GLU A 1079 -15.56 9.45 -33.98
C GLU A 1079 -15.75 9.57 -32.46
N PHE A 1080 -17.00 9.51 -31.97
CA PHE A 1080 -17.31 9.47 -30.54
C PHE A 1080 -16.62 8.28 -29.85
N ALA A 1081 -16.74 7.08 -30.42
CA ALA A 1081 -16.19 5.84 -29.88
C ALA A 1081 -14.66 5.86 -29.83
N GLU A 1082 -13.99 6.37 -30.86
CA GLU A 1082 -12.53 6.52 -30.87
C GLU A 1082 -12.06 7.49 -29.78
N ASN A 1083 -12.76 8.61 -29.60
CA ASN A 1083 -12.41 9.58 -28.57
C ASN A 1083 -12.64 9.04 -27.16
N LEU A 1084 -13.75 8.35 -26.93
CA LEU A 1084 -14.04 7.74 -25.63
C LEU A 1084 -13.02 6.64 -25.28
N LYS A 1085 -12.61 5.83 -26.26
CA LYS A 1085 -11.54 4.84 -26.10
C LYS A 1085 -10.22 5.49 -25.71
N MET A 1086 -9.79 6.53 -26.44
CA MET A 1086 -8.55 7.24 -26.15
C MET A 1086 -8.55 7.83 -24.74
N GLU A 1087 -9.65 8.45 -24.30
CA GLU A 1087 -9.73 9.02 -22.96
C GLU A 1087 -9.71 7.96 -21.86
N TYR A 1088 -10.35 6.81 -22.10
CA TYR A 1088 -10.26 5.66 -21.21
C TYR A 1088 -8.82 5.15 -21.10
N GLU A 1089 -8.13 4.99 -22.23
CA GLU A 1089 -6.75 4.51 -22.27
C GLU A 1089 -5.81 5.48 -21.55
N ASP A 1090 -5.95 6.79 -21.79
CA ASP A 1090 -5.20 7.85 -21.09
C ASP A 1090 -5.43 7.77 -19.56
N ASP A 1091 -6.69 7.62 -19.12
CA ASP A 1091 -7.05 7.52 -17.70
C ASP A 1091 -6.47 6.24 -17.04
N VAL A 1092 -6.48 5.09 -17.72
CA VAL A 1092 -5.93 3.82 -17.22
C VAL A 1092 -4.41 3.83 -17.19
N GLN A 1093 -3.75 4.31 -18.25
CA GLN A 1093 -2.29 4.46 -18.28
C GLN A 1093 -1.80 5.42 -17.19
N ALA A 1094 -2.55 6.51 -16.94
CA ALA A 1094 -2.26 7.40 -15.82
C ALA A 1094 -2.31 6.65 -14.49
N MET A 1095 -3.34 5.82 -14.24
CA MET A 1095 -3.39 5.01 -13.02
C MET A 1095 -2.26 3.97 -12.93
N MET A 1096 -1.89 3.33 -14.04
CA MET A 1096 -0.78 2.38 -14.08
C MET A 1096 0.54 3.01 -13.61
N ARG A 1097 0.75 4.28 -13.94
CA ARG A 1097 1.94 5.06 -13.53
C ARG A 1097 1.78 5.64 -12.13
N ASP A 1098 0.69 6.36 -11.88
CA ASP A 1098 0.45 7.12 -10.64
C ASP A 1098 0.44 6.24 -9.38
N TYR A 1099 0.10 4.96 -9.50
CA TYR A 1099 0.06 3.99 -8.39
C TYR A 1099 1.21 2.98 -8.39
N SER A 1100 2.10 3.00 -9.37
CA SER A 1100 3.32 2.18 -9.36
C SER A 1100 4.35 2.76 -8.38
N VAL A 1101 5.17 1.88 -7.79
CA VAL A 1101 6.33 2.26 -6.99
C VAL A 1101 7.42 2.88 -7.86
N THR A 1102 7.53 2.42 -9.11
CA THR A 1102 8.46 2.92 -10.13
C THR A 1102 7.68 3.27 -11.39
N PRO A 1103 6.98 4.42 -11.42
CA PRO A 1103 6.08 4.82 -12.52
C PRO A 1103 6.73 4.82 -13.91
N THR A 1104 8.04 5.06 -13.97
CA THR A 1104 8.82 5.19 -15.20
C THR A 1104 9.47 3.88 -15.65
N ALA A 1105 10.00 3.07 -14.71
CA ALA A 1105 10.72 1.83 -15.01
C ALA A 1105 9.76 0.65 -15.24
N GLU A 1106 8.76 0.51 -14.37
CA GLU A 1106 7.82 -0.61 -14.33
C GLU A 1106 6.44 -0.10 -13.89
N PRO A 1107 5.64 0.49 -14.79
CA PRO A 1107 4.25 0.82 -14.48
C PRO A 1107 3.46 -0.47 -14.18
N LEU A 1108 2.38 -0.34 -13.41
CA LEU A 1108 1.46 -1.45 -13.16
C LEU A 1108 0.91 -1.98 -14.48
N LYS A 1109 0.61 -3.28 -14.56
CA LYS A 1109 -0.06 -3.85 -15.73
C LYS A 1109 -1.54 -3.51 -15.73
N GLU A 1110 -2.14 -3.43 -16.92
CA GLU A 1110 -3.56 -3.16 -17.09
C GLU A 1110 -4.44 -4.10 -16.25
N VAL A 1111 -4.08 -5.38 -16.20
CA VAL A 1111 -4.79 -6.41 -15.43
C VAL A 1111 -4.84 -6.10 -13.94
N GLU A 1112 -3.79 -5.49 -13.36
CA GLU A 1112 -3.72 -5.10 -11.95
C GLU A 1112 -4.70 -3.96 -11.64
N VAL A 1113 -4.76 -2.97 -12.54
CA VAL A 1113 -5.72 -1.87 -12.46
C VAL A 1113 -7.15 -2.39 -12.61
N PHE A 1114 -7.38 -3.29 -13.56
CA PHE A 1114 -8.69 -3.89 -13.83
C PHE A 1114 -9.24 -4.71 -12.65
N ILE A 1115 -8.42 -5.52 -11.98
CA ILE A 1115 -8.84 -6.25 -10.77
C ILE A 1115 -8.87 -5.37 -9.51
N GLY A 1116 -8.24 -4.19 -9.56
CA GLY A 1116 -8.10 -3.29 -8.44
C GLY A 1116 -7.12 -3.80 -7.37
N CYS A 1117 -6.02 -4.42 -7.77
CA CYS A 1117 -5.03 -4.97 -6.84
C CYS A 1117 -3.60 -4.81 -7.38
N ILE A 1118 -2.75 -4.11 -6.63
CA ILE A 1118 -1.34 -3.90 -6.94
C ILE A 1118 -0.54 -5.12 -6.53
N VAL A 1119 -0.05 -5.90 -7.49
CA VAL A 1119 0.70 -7.12 -7.26
C VAL A 1119 2.18 -6.75 -7.12
N GLY A 1120 2.53 -6.20 -5.95
CA GLY A 1120 3.88 -5.69 -5.68
C GLY A 1120 4.98 -6.76 -5.71
N LYS A 1121 6.24 -6.30 -5.69
CA LYS A 1121 7.46 -7.13 -5.58
C LYS A 1121 7.59 -7.74 -4.17
N GLY A 1122 6.57 -8.43 -3.64
CA GLY A 1122 6.61 -9.13 -2.35
C GLY A 1122 5.35 -9.04 -1.50
N LYS A 1123 5.52 -9.05 -0.17
CA LYS A 1123 4.41 -8.86 0.77
C LYS A 1123 3.93 -7.42 0.67
N GLN A 1124 2.74 -7.23 0.08
CA GLN A 1124 2.06 -5.94 0.02
C GLN A 1124 2.16 -5.20 1.37
N ASN A 1125 2.84 -4.07 1.35
CA ASN A 1125 2.96 -3.17 2.48
C ASN A 1125 1.64 -2.38 2.66
N ARG A 1126 1.55 -1.60 3.75
CA ARG A 1126 0.31 -0.89 4.07
C ARG A 1126 -0.04 0.17 3.02
N ARG A 1127 0.97 0.85 2.46
CA ARG A 1127 0.81 1.88 1.43
C ARG A 1127 0.29 1.28 0.13
N GLU A 1128 0.87 0.17 -0.34
CA GLU A 1128 0.40 -0.54 -1.55
C GLU A 1128 -1.06 -0.99 -1.42
N LYS A 1129 -1.50 -1.35 -0.21
CA LYS A 1129 -2.91 -1.68 0.06
C LYS A 1129 -3.82 -0.45 -0.04
N ASP A 1130 -3.44 0.65 0.60
CA ASP A 1130 -4.20 1.91 0.54
C ASP A 1130 -4.26 2.42 -0.91
N ASN A 1131 -3.14 2.36 -1.64
CA ASN A 1131 -3.05 2.64 -3.07
C ASN A 1131 -3.94 1.72 -3.91
N SER A 1132 -3.98 0.41 -3.62
CA SER A 1132 -4.87 -0.52 -4.32
C SER A 1132 -6.35 -0.14 -4.17
N VAL A 1133 -6.76 0.31 -2.97
CA VAL A 1133 -8.13 0.78 -2.71
C VAL A 1133 -8.41 2.06 -3.50
N GLN A 1134 -7.53 3.05 -3.43
CA GLN A 1134 -7.69 4.32 -4.15
C GLN A 1134 -7.69 4.13 -5.68
N MET A 1135 -6.79 3.30 -6.18
CA MET A 1135 -6.70 2.92 -7.60
C MET A 1135 -7.99 2.25 -8.05
N LYS A 1136 -8.49 1.27 -7.29
CA LYS A 1136 -9.75 0.58 -7.60
C LYS A 1136 -10.94 1.54 -7.66
N GLU A 1137 -11.04 2.45 -6.69
CA GLU A 1137 -12.08 3.49 -6.72
C GLU A 1137 -11.93 4.44 -7.92
N GLY A 1138 -10.69 4.77 -8.31
CA GLY A 1138 -10.38 5.52 -9.51
C GLY A 1138 -10.82 4.81 -10.79
N PHE A 1139 -10.47 3.54 -10.92
CA PHE A 1139 -10.84 2.70 -12.05
C PHE A 1139 -12.35 2.54 -12.18
N ASP A 1140 -13.03 2.24 -11.07
CA ASP A 1140 -14.50 2.18 -11.01
C ASP A 1140 -15.15 3.47 -11.54
N ARG A 1141 -14.62 4.65 -11.16
CA ARG A 1141 -15.12 5.96 -11.65
C ARG A 1141 -14.95 6.12 -13.16
N VAL A 1142 -13.81 5.67 -13.70
CA VAL A 1142 -13.54 5.71 -15.14
C VAL A 1142 -14.50 4.80 -15.90
N VAL A 1143 -14.73 3.59 -15.38
CA VAL A 1143 -15.71 2.65 -15.94
C VAL A 1143 -17.12 3.22 -15.89
N ASP A 1144 -17.56 3.73 -14.74
CA ASP A 1144 -18.89 4.35 -14.58
C ASP A 1144 -19.08 5.48 -15.60
N LYS A 1145 -18.06 6.32 -15.78
CA LYS A 1145 -18.07 7.40 -16.76
C LYS A 1145 -18.17 6.91 -18.21
N VAL A 1146 -17.48 5.83 -18.58
CA VAL A 1146 -17.63 5.23 -19.93
C VAL A 1146 -19.06 4.72 -20.13
N PHE A 1147 -19.64 4.07 -19.12
CA PHE A 1147 -21.02 3.60 -19.17
C PHE A 1147 -22.03 4.74 -19.31
N ASP A 1148 -21.87 5.83 -18.57
CA ASP A 1148 -22.73 7.01 -18.65
C ASP A 1148 -22.67 7.64 -20.05
N CYS A 1149 -21.48 7.71 -20.66
CA CYS A 1149 -21.32 8.20 -22.04
C CYS A 1149 -22.02 7.29 -23.07
N ILE A 1150 -21.95 5.96 -22.90
CA ILE A 1150 -22.60 5.01 -23.82
C ILE A 1150 -24.12 5.05 -23.64
N ARG A 1151 -24.63 5.12 -22.41
CA ARG A 1151 -26.08 5.02 -22.13
C ARG A 1151 -26.83 6.33 -22.22
N GLY A 1152 -26.18 7.46 -21.95
CA GLY A 1152 -26.85 8.74 -21.70
C GLY A 1152 -27.25 8.88 -20.23
N SER A 1153 -27.33 10.13 -19.73
CA SER A 1153 -27.69 10.38 -18.34
C SER A 1153 -29.09 9.85 -18.02
N THR A 1154 -29.25 9.27 -16.83
CA THR A 1154 -30.49 8.65 -16.33
C THR A 1154 -31.65 9.62 -16.07
N ASP A 1155 -31.53 10.88 -16.47
CA ASP A 1155 -32.65 11.80 -16.40
C ASP A 1155 -33.65 11.42 -17.49
N GLU A 1156 -34.89 11.16 -17.07
CA GLU A 1156 -36.02 10.69 -17.90
C GLU A 1156 -36.38 11.64 -19.07
N SER A 1157 -35.67 12.76 -19.22
CA SER A 1157 -35.78 13.73 -20.31
C SER A 1157 -34.71 13.60 -21.40
N SER A 1158 -33.80 12.62 -21.35
CA SER A 1158 -32.75 12.48 -22.36
C SER A 1158 -33.31 11.93 -23.69
N ILE A 1159 -32.97 12.62 -24.79
CA ILE A 1159 -33.60 12.55 -26.13
C ILE A 1159 -33.28 11.26 -26.93
N GLY A 1160 -32.71 10.23 -26.30
CA GLY A 1160 -32.27 9.00 -26.99
C GLY A 1160 -32.81 7.72 -26.36
N GLY A 1161 -33.63 6.96 -27.09
CA GLY A 1161 -34.13 5.65 -26.64
C GLY A 1161 -33.03 4.57 -26.57
N PRO A 1162 -33.32 3.36 -26.04
CA PRO A 1162 -32.35 2.26 -25.90
C PRO A 1162 -31.58 1.88 -27.18
N TRP A 1163 -32.15 2.16 -28.34
CA TRP A 1163 -31.54 1.96 -29.66
C TRP A 1163 -30.35 2.90 -29.93
N GLU A 1164 -30.40 4.13 -29.43
CA GLU A 1164 -29.29 5.09 -29.58
C GLU A 1164 -28.10 4.70 -28.68
N ALA A 1165 -28.39 4.25 -27.45
CA ALA A 1165 -27.39 3.69 -26.55
C ALA A 1165 -26.76 2.42 -27.15
N LEU A 1166 -27.56 1.56 -27.78
CA LEU A 1166 -27.08 0.40 -28.52
C LEU A 1166 -26.17 0.80 -29.69
N ALA A 1167 -26.51 1.86 -30.45
CA ALA A 1167 -25.67 2.37 -31.54
C ALA A 1167 -24.30 2.87 -31.04
N ARG A 1168 -24.29 3.65 -29.95
CA ARG A 1168 -23.05 4.12 -29.30
C ARG A 1168 -22.19 2.96 -28.79
N GLY A 1169 -22.80 2.01 -28.08
CA GLY A 1169 -22.11 0.83 -27.57
C GLY A 1169 -21.51 -0.02 -28.69
N THR A 1170 -22.28 -0.23 -29.76
CA THR A 1170 -21.84 -0.95 -30.97
C THR A 1170 -20.66 -0.24 -31.62
N ALA A 1171 -20.68 1.09 -31.74
CA ALA A 1171 -19.54 1.85 -32.26
C ALA A 1171 -18.27 1.67 -31.40
N CYS A 1172 -18.42 1.67 -30.06
CA CYS A 1172 -17.30 1.42 -29.14
C CYS A 1172 -16.75 -0.01 -29.24
N LEU A 1173 -17.61 -1.00 -29.48
CA LEU A 1173 -17.17 -2.37 -29.69
C LEU A 1173 -16.44 -2.51 -31.05
N TRP A 1174 -16.93 -1.85 -32.10
CA TRP A 1174 -16.32 -1.87 -33.43
C TRP A 1174 -14.88 -1.37 -33.44
N THR A 1175 -14.57 -0.31 -32.70
CA THR A 1175 -13.20 0.24 -32.60
C THR A 1175 -12.21 -0.74 -31.95
N CYS A 1176 -12.70 -1.78 -31.27
CA CYS A 1176 -11.90 -2.86 -30.70
C CYS A 1176 -11.73 -4.03 -31.67
N VAL A 1177 -12.75 -4.33 -32.46
CA VAL A 1177 -12.73 -5.41 -33.47
C VAL A 1177 -11.89 -5.03 -34.69
N ASN A 1178 -12.02 -3.79 -35.16
CA ASN A 1178 -11.26 -3.25 -36.28
C ASN A 1178 -10.44 -2.05 -35.80
N PRO A 1179 -9.32 -2.30 -35.08
CA PRO A 1179 -8.43 -1.22 -34.71
C PRO A 1179 -7.87 -0.60 -35.99
N ARG A 1180 -8.24 0.66 -36.29
CA ARG A 1180 -7.42 1.49 -37.18
C ARG A 1180 -6.02 1.48 -36.57
N GLN A 1181 -4.97 1.17 -37.36
CA GLN A 1181 -3.57 1.08 -36.93
C GLN A 1181 -3.32 1.94 -35.68
N SER A 1182 -3.52 1.35 -34.50
CA SER A 1182 -3.27 2.07 -33.26
C SER A 1182 -1.78 1.92 -33.09
N VAL A 1183 -1.05 2.90 -33.61
CA VAL A 1183 0.33 3.10 -33.21
C VAL A 1183 0.27 3.14 -31.69
N SER A 1184 0.86 2.17 -31.02
CA SER A 1184 1.13 2.28 -29.59
C SER A 1184 1.85 3.62 -29.42
N ARG A 1185 1.16 4.61 -28.83
CA ARG A 1185 1.57 6.01 -28.93
C ARG A 1185 2.70 6.34 -27.96
N ILE A 1186 2.88 5.49 -26.96
CA ILE A 1186 4.05 5.42 -26.08
C ILE A 1186 4.89 4.25 -26.59
N ARG A 1187 6.07 4.53 -27.14
CA ARG A 1187 6.90 3.51 -27.80
C ARG A 1187 7.22 2.36 -26.82
N GLY A 1188 6.72 1.16 -27.10
CA GLY A 1188 7.02 -0.06 -26.35
C GLY A 1188 5.88 -0.64 -25.50
N GLU A 1189 4.75 0.05 -25.33
CA GLU A 1189 3.61 -0.47 -24.56
C GLU A 1189 2.61 -1.25 -25.45
N GLU A 1190 2.06 -2.35 -24.94
CA GLU A 1190 1.01 -3.14 -25.61
C GLU A 1190 -0.34 -2.38 -25.59
N ALA A 1191 -1.20 -2.61 -26.59
CA ALA A 1191 -2.53 -2.00 -26.63
C ALA A 1191 -3.42 -2.53 -25.48
N LEU A 1192 -4.14 -1.62 -24.81
CA LEU A 1192 -5.03 -1.94 -23.71
C LEU A 1192 -6.26 -2.74 -24.19
N GLN A 1193 -6.64 -3.79 -23.45
CA GLN A 1193 -7.67 -4.76 -23.85
C GLN A 1193 -9.00 -4.60 -23.09
N SER A 1194 -8.97 -4.01 -21.89
CA SER A 1194 -10.13 -3.89 -20.99
C SER A 1194 -11.27 -3.02 -21.55
N PHE A 1195 -10.98 -2.02 -22.38
CA PHE A 1195 -11.99 -1.16 -23.00
C PHE A 1195 -13.01 -1.97 -23.83
N GLY A 1196 -12.54 -2.97 -24.58
CA GLY A 1196 -13.40 -3.83 -25.39
C GLY A 1196 -14.42 -4.58 -24.55
N TRP A 1197 -14.03 -5.05 -23.36
CA TRP A 1197 -14.91 -5.75 -22.44
C TRP A 1197 -15.91 -4.83 -21.72
N ILE A 1198 -15.51 -3.59 -21.44
CA ILE A 1198 -16.41 -2.53 -20.95
C ILE A 1198 -17.47 -2.21 -22.01
N ALA A 1199 -17.05 -1.97 -23.25
CA ALA A 1199 -17.95 -1.71 -24.37
C ALA A 1199 -18.89 -2.91 -24.64
N ALA A 1200 -18.37 -4.14 -24.62
CA ALA A 1200 -19.16 -5.35 -24.77
C ALA A 1200 -20.24 -5.47 -23.68
N SER A 1201 -19.88 -5.24 -22.41
CA SER A 1201 -20.84 -5.28 -21.30
C SER A 1201 -21.92 -4.21 -21.44
N ALA A 1202 -21.54 -2.97 -21.75
CA ALA A 1202 -22.50 -1.88 -21.95
C ALA A 1202 -23.50 -2.23 -23.05
N THR A 1203 -23.01 -2.71 -24.19
CA THR A 1203 -23.81 -3.03 -25.38
C THR A 1203 -24.75 -4.22 -25.15
N LEU A 1204 -24.24 -5.31 -24.56
CA LEU A 1204 -25.05 -6.50 -24.25
C LEU A 1204 -26.16 -6.20 -23.22
N GLN A 1205 -25.91 -5.30 -22.26
CA GLN A 1205 -26.94 -4.87 -21.32
C GLN A 1205 -28.06 -4.08 -22.01
N GLU A 1206 -27.77 -3.29 -23.05
CA GLU A 1206 -28.80 -2.61 -23.86
C GLU A 1206 -29.62 -3.61 -24.69
N VAL A 1207 -28.97 -4.59 -25.32
CA VAL A 1207 -29.66 -5.69 -26.03
C VAL A 1207 -30.66 -6.39 -25.08
N ASN A 1208 -30.21 -6.74 -23.88
CA ASN A 1208 -31.08 -7.36 -22.86
C ASN A 1208 -32.26 -6.45 -22.46
N THR A 1209 -32.04 -5.14 -22.36
CA THR A 1209 -33.08 -4.15 -22.05
C THR A 1209 -34.13 -4.09 -23.15
N ILE A 1210 -33.71 -4.06 -24.42
CA ILE A 1210 -34.61 -4.07 -25.59
C ILE A 1210 -35.43 -5.36 -25.62
N GLN A 1211 -34.79 -6.52 -25.44
CA GLN A 1211 -35.46 -7.82 -25.40
C GLN A 1211 -36.51 -7.92 -24.27
N LYS A 1212 -36.21 -7.37 -23.08
CA LYS A 1212 -37.17 -7.32 -21.95
C LYS A 1212 -38.38 -6.44 -22.26
N ARG A 1213 -38.17 -5.25 -22.84
CA ARG A 1213 -39.27 -4.34 -23.25
C ARG A 1213 -40.17 -5.01 -24.29
N ARG A 1214 -39.61 -5.75 -25.24
CA ARG A 1214 -40.37 -6.53 -26.24
C ARG A 1214 -41.24 -7.61 -25.60
N LYS A 1215 -40.69 -8.38 -24.65
CA LYS A 1215 -41.45 -9.40 -23.91
C LYS A 1215 -42.60 -8.80 -23.10
N GLN A 1216 -42.45 -7.58 -22.58
CA GLN A 1216 -43.50 -6.87 -21.85
C GLN A 1216 -44.55 -6.23 -22.79
N ALA A 1217 -44.18 -5.91 -24.03
CA ALA A 1217 -45.06 -5.30 -25.02
C ALA A 1217 -45.96 -6.30 -25.80
N MET A 1218 -45.73 -7.61 -25.69
CA MET A 1218 -46.62 -8.62 -26.25
C MET A 1218 -47.80 -8.91 -25.31
N PRO A 1219 -49.06 -8.62 -25.68
CA PRO A 1219 -50.21 -8.97 -24.85
C PRO A 1219 -50.38 -10.49 -24.79
N GLU A 1220 -50.59 -11.03 -23.58
CA GLU A 1220 -50.98 -12.44 -23.39
C GLU A 1220 -52.20 -12.78 -24.26
N ARG A 1221 -52.00 -13.60 -25.30
CA ARG A 1221 -53.11 -14.29 -25.96
C ARG A 1221 -53.67 -15.33 -24.98
N ARG A 1222 -54.59 -14.91 -24.10
CA ARG A 1222 -55.55 -15.80 -23.44
C ARG A 1222 -56.45 -16.41 -24.51
N GLY A 1223 -56.07 -17.59 -24.97
CA GLY A 1223 -56.93 -18.47 -25.76
C GLY A 1223 -58.08 -18.98 -24.89
N ASN A 1224 -59.28 -18.52 -25.23
CA ASN A 1224 -60.56 -18.96 -24.72
C ASN A 1224 -60.73 -20.49 -24.85
N ARG A 1225 -60.89 -21.21 -23.74
CA ARG A 1225 -61.55 -22.54 -23.70
C ARG A 1225 -62.48 -22.62 -22.50
N ASN A 1226 -63.65 -22.03 -22.64
CA ASN A 1226 -64.85 -22.48 -21.93
C ASN A 1226 -65.47 -23.64 -22.74
N GLY A 1227 -65.42 -24.84 -22.18
CA GLY A 1227 -66.21 -26.00 -22.56
C GLY A 1227 -66.54 -26.79 -21.28
N PRO A 1228 -67.80 -27.20 -21.06
CA PRO A 1228 -68.30 -27.49 -19.72
C PRO A 1228 -67.87 -28.88 -19.21
N ALA A 1229 -67.90 -28.99 -17.88
CA ALA A 1229 -67.67 -30.19 -17.11
C ALA A 1229 -68.46 -31.41 -17.61
N SER A 1230 -67.76 -32.51 -17.82
CA SER A 1230 -68.29 -33.86 -17.59
C SER A 1230 -67.16 -34.73 -17.06
N GLY A 1231 -67.40 -35.33 -15.88
CA GLY A 1231 -66.41 -36.14 -15.20
C GLY A 1231 -66.25 -37.52 -15.83
N ARG A 1232 -65.09 -38.12 -15.61
CA ARG A 1232 -64.98 -39.55 -15.28
C ARG A 1232 -63.70 -39.81 -14.50
N ARG A 1233 -63.91 -40.41 -13.32
CA ARG A 1233 -62.92 -41.02 -12.43
C ARG A 1233 -62.12 -42.11 -13.16
N LEU A 1234 -60.87 -42.27 -12.72
CA LEU A 1234 -60.06 -43.49 -12.55
C LEU A 1234 -58.60 -43.00 -12.69
N GLY A 1235 -57.69 -43.11 -11.73
CA GLY A 1235 -57.54 -44.14 -10.70
C GLY A 1235 -56.12 -44.69 -10.83
N ALA A 1236 -55.28 -44.36 -9.85
CA ALA A 1236 -54.24 -45.23 -9.28
C ALA A 1236 -52.90 -45.48 -10.03
N LEU A 1237 -51.84 -45.28 -9.23
CA LEU A 1237 -50.66 -46.13 -9.01
C LEU A 1237 -49.44 -46.06 -9.96
N ARG A 1238 -48.31 -45.72 -9.31
CA ARG A 1238 -46.92 -46.24 -9.41
C ARG A 1238 -46.25 -46.10 -10.78
N SER A 1239 -45.02 -45.62 -10.88
CA SER A 1239 -43.83 -45.77 -10.02
C SER A 1239 -42.87 -44.61 -10.23
#